data_AF-C3Z557-F1
#
_entry.id   AF-C3Z557-F1
#
_cell.length_a   1.000
_cell.length_b   1.000
_cell.length_c   1.000
_cell.angle_alpha   90.00
_cell.angle_beta   90.00
_cell.angle_gamma   90.00
#
_symmetry.space_group_name_H-M   'P 1'
#
loop_
_entity.id
_entity.type
_entity.pdbx_description
1 polymer ?
#
loop_
_entity_poly.entity_id
_entity_poly.type
_entity_poly.pdbx_seq_one_letter_code
_entity_poly.pdbx_strand_id
1 'polypeptide(L)'
;MAKLYNQVGIVALGFVAALLVSNIPFSATKQTNKDDVAPQHECSARCSRLSSSCDSFFVGNSWPKSSFESSDSTCRICQTLAGGREPVFATAFNTHYRIPEYTASAITRDPHAPEHPRPDDNLWERVQLVYFILSVCFPYVFFIVYFIGLCGQKVHDTLYDRCDEVETRKWGVTRMSDIWKASGTRCRLSDPSFDDLKESHCGDCQGLDSDYSGCGTTFNRGHINPNSINNKDADVQDGTFSMINVAPQDDDFNQHAWQAYERAVGRKAEEVYKNAVKAGSNSRTLYVITGTKLGEQTTWMKGRVAIPGYFWKALCYPGDERAGLRPFGVGFYGPNIDDSEVTSLPLDQFEAWLYDGADEHLFPGSVCAGPRPVDNWDGLDAHVNEHEHIQNTHESERRDALAVKPQPRAMMKETKCSRHQASTVHGTEAEITRANHGLRQQLLSQPYMATCDVVSNRPQNHNRACQSYPTVLFSACPLVSRDICNPKNDRIFKFSCSVGSSCDSFFVADPWPKSSFQSSDSTCRICQTLAGGRKSVFATAFNTHYRIPEYTASAITRDPDLPELERPSGLWDRVQLGLCGKKVHDTIYVRCDEVETDSWGVTRMSDIWKVSGTRCRLSPSFDDLKESHCGDCQGLDSDYSGCGTTFNRGHINPNSINNKDADVQDGTFSMINAAPQVEDFNQCVWQPYECAVGRKADEVYKNAVRSGSNSKTLYVITGTKLGRQTTWMNGRVAIPAYFWKALCYPGDENAGLRPFGVGFYGPNIDCSKMTSLPLDEFEAWLYDGADAHLFPGSVCAGPVDNWDGLDAHVAEIAHDCRNESLRHKCDSKRDKDCRTSG
;
A
#
# COMPACT_ATOMS: atom_id res chain seq x y z
N MET A 1 -55.41 -53.35 -25.54
CA MET A 1 -55.03 -52.21 -24.69
C MET A 1 -55.42 -50.88 -25.36
N ALA A 2 -56.71 -50.60 -25.55
CA ALA A 2 -57.19 -49.39 -26.23
C ALA A 2 -58.51 -48.84 -25.64
N LYS A 3 -58.81 -49.18 -24.38
CA LYS A 3 -60.02 -48.78 -23.64
C LYS A 3 -59.74 -48.45 -22.15
N LEU A 4 -58.54 -47.94 -21.85
CA LEU A 4 -58.19 -47.34 -20.54
C LEU A 4 -57.76 -45.87 -20.67
N TYR A 5 -58.01 -45.24 -21.81
CA TYR A 5 -57.46 -43.93 -22.18
C TYR A 5 -58.37 -42.73 -21.83
N ASN A 6 -59.37 -42.90 -20.95
CA ASN A 6 -60.49 -41.95 -20.90
C ASN A 6 -61.05 -41.60 -19.49
N GLN A 7 -60.29 -41.78 -18.40
CA GLN A 7 -60.74 -41.35 -17.06
C GLN A 7 -59.68 -40.72 -16.11
N VAL A 8 -58.46 -40.40 -16.58
CA VAL A 8 -57.45 -39.66 -15.77
C VAL A 8 -56.98 -38.37 -16.46
N GLY A 9 -57.88 -37.75 -17.23
CA GLY A 9 -57.61 -36.55 -18.04
C GLY A 9 -58.07 -35.21 -17.44
N ILE A 10 -58.31 -35.11 -16.12
CA ILE A 10 -58.98 -33.95 -15.49
C ILE A 10 -58.19 -33.32 -14.31
N VAL A 11 -56.96 -33.77 -13.99
CA VAL A 11 -56.15 -33.17 -12.90
C VAL A 11 -54.81 -32.57 -13.35
N ALA A 12 -54.33 -32.86 -14.56
CA ALA A 12 -52.99 -32.47 -15.04
C ALA A 12 -52.95 -31.25 -16.00
N LEU A 13 -53.93 -30.35 -15.94
CA LEU A 13 -54.00 -29.15 -16.80
C LEU A 13 -54.06 -27.82 -16.01
N GLY A 14 -53.75 -27.84 -14.72
CA GLY A 14 -53.82 -26.67 -13.83
C GLY A 14 -52.51 -25.93 -13.53
N PHE A 15 -51.35 -26.42 -13.98
CA PHE A 15 -50.03 -25.94 -13.49
C PHE A 15 -48.97 -25.60 -14.56
N VAL A 16 -49.33 -25.56 -15.85
CA VAL A 16 -48.37 -25.27 -16.96
C VAL A 16 -48.62 -23.88 -17.60
N ALA A 17 -49.46 -23.04 -16.98
CA ALA A 17 -49.88 -21.74 -17.54
C ALA A 17 -49.47 -20.52 -16.68
N ALA A 18 -48.27 -20.54 -16.09
CA ALA A 18 -47.81 -19.48 -15.18
C ALA A 18 -46.35 -18.99 -15.35
N LEU A 19 -45.57 -19.51 -16.31
CA LEU A 19 -44.13 -19.20 -16.45
C LEU A 19 -43.65 -18.89 -17.88
N LEU A 20 -44.52 -18.31 -18.74
CA LEU A 20 -44.14 -17.84 -20.08
C LEU A 20 -44.83 -16.52 -20.49
N VAL A 21 -44.64 -15.43 -19.73
CA VAL A 21 -44.56 -14.06 -20.31
C VAL A 21 -43.65 -13.16 -19.45
N SER A 22 -42.37 -13.06 -19.80
CA SER A 22 -41.56 -11.86 -19.54
C SER A 22 -40.34 -11.85 -20.46
N ASN A 23 -40.57 -11.75 -21.78
CA ASN A 23 -39.54 -11.34 -22.72
C ASN A 23 -39.19 -9.87 -22.46
N ILE A 24 -38.21 -9.62 -21.59
CA ILE A 24 -37.57 -8.32 -21.43
C ILE A 24 -36.21 -8.42 -22.14
N PRO A 25 -35.92 -7.59 -23.17
CA PRO A 25 -34.59 -7.53 -23.76
C PRO A 25 -33.64 -6.80 -22.80
N PHE A 26 -33.12 -7.53 -21.82
CA PHE A 26 -32.10 -6.99 -20.90
C PHE A 26 -30.75 -6.87 -21.61
N SER A 27 -30.57 -5.75 -22.31
CA SER A 27 -29.25 -5.12 -22.43
C SER A 27 -28.86 -4.57 -21.06
N ALA A 28 -28.53 -5.46 -20.13
CA ALA A 28 -27.94 -5.08 -18.85
C ALA A 28 -26.48 -4.66 -19.09
N THR A 29 -26.27 -3.40 -19.45
CA THR A 29 -25.04 -2.71 -19.06
C THR A 29 -24.90 -2.89 -17.54
N LYS A 30 -23.78 -3.47 -17.10
CA LYS A 30 -23.54 -3.79 -15.69
C LYS A 30 -23.55 -2.49 -14.88
N GLN A 31 -24.70 -2.18 -14.29
CA GLN A 31 -24.86 -1.02 -13.43
C GLN A 31 -24.01 -1.28 -12.20
N THR A 32 -22.85 -0.61 -12.12
CA THR A 32 -21.86 -0.80 -11.07
C THR A 32 -22.46 -0.32 -9.76
N ASN A 33 -23.01 -1.24 -8.98
CA ASN A 33 -23.46 -0.95 -7.63
C ASN A 33 -22.28 -0.44 -6.79
N LYS A 34 -22.60 0.46 -5.85
CA LYS A 34 -21.67 0.83 -4.79
C LYS A 34 -21.27 -0.44 -4.03
N ASP A 35 -19.95 -0.63 -3.92
CA ASP A 35 -19.27 -1.75 -3.28
C ASP A 35 -19.51 -3.11 -3.95
N ASP A 36 -18.46 -3.66 -4.58
CA ASP A 36 -18.44 -5.01 -5.17
C ASP A 36 -18.29 -6.08 -4.06
N VAL A 37 -19.22 -6.06 -3.12
CA VAL A 37 -19.31 -7.01 -2.00
C VAL A 37 -19.67 -8.39 -2.57
N ALA A 38 -18.90 -9.41 -2.21
CA ALA A 38 -19.16 -10.78 -2.67
C ALA A 38 -20.58 -11.23 -2.30
N PRO A 39 -21.34 -11.86 -3.21
CA PRO A 39 -22.70 -12.33 -2.96
C PRO A 39 -22.67 -13.57 -2.05
N GLN A 40 -22.54 -13.37 -0.74
CA GLN A 40 -22.26 -14.40 0.27
C GLN A 40 -23.11 -15.67 0.13
N HIS A 41 -24.43 -15.54 -0.08
CA HIS A 41 -25.32 -16.70 -0.26
C HIS A 41 -24.98 -17.52 -1.53
N GLU A 42 -24.68 -16.86 -2.65
CA GLU A 42 -24.27 -17.56 -3.88
C GLU A 42 -22.89 -18.17 -3.72
N CYS A 43 -21.94 -17.44 -3.14
CA CYS A 43 -20.59 -17.94 -2.91
C CYS A 43 -20.61 -19.14 -1.96
N SER A 44 -21.35 -19.10 -0.85
CA SER A 44 -21.52 -20.22 0.07
C SER A 44 -22.20 -21.44 -0.58
N ALA A 45 -23.17 -21.24 -1.48
CA ALA A 45 -23.80 -22.32 -2.26
C ALA A 45 -22.87 -22.93 -3.33
N ARG A 46 -22.01 -22.12 -3.95
CA ARG A 46 -20.93 -22.57 -4.86
C ARG A 46 -19.86 -23.37 -4.09
N CYS A 47 -19.53 -22.88 -2.89
CA CYS A 47 -18.49 -23.32 -1.99
C CYS A 47 -18.74 -24.66 -1.29
N SER A 48 -19.95 -24.86 -0.74
CA SER A 48 -20.34 -26.07 0.00
C SER A 48 -20.33 -27.36 -0.84
N ARG A 49 -20.13 -27.24 -2.16
CA ARG A 49 -19.97 -28.34 -3.11
C ARG A 49 -18.52 -28.68 -3.45
N LEU A 50 -17.54 -27.89 -2.99
CA LEU A 50 -16.09 -28.10 -3.19
C LEU A 50 -15.46 -29.06 -2.17
N SER A 51 -16.17 -29.35 -1.08
CA SER A 51 -15.66 -30.17 0.02
C SER A 51 -15.37 -31.60 -0.43
N SER A 52 -14.09 -31.95 -0.38
CA SER A 52 -13.57 -33.32 -0.58
C SER A 52 -12.59 -33.64 0.56
N SER A 53 -12.22 -34.91 0.72
CA SER A 53 -11.20 -35.30 1.70
C SER A 53 -9.82 -34.98 1.15
N CYS A 54 -9.11 -34.10 1.85
CA CYS A 54 -7.68 -33.85 1.66
C CYS A 54 -6.96 -33.94 3.02
N ASP A 55 -7.39 -34.93 3.81
CA ASP A 55 -6.93 -35.16 5.20
C ASP A 55 -5.42 -35.46 5.27
N SER A 56 -4.82 -35.92 4.16
CA SER A 56 -3.38 -36.15 4.01
C SER A 56 -2.49 -34.92 4.19
N PHE A 57 -3.04 -33.71 4.14
CA PHE A 57 -2.30 -32.47 4.43
C PHE A 57 -2.34 -32.04 5.90
N PHE A 58 -3.02 -32.80 6.77
CA PHE A 58 -3.20 -32.49 8.18
C PHE A 58 -2.72 -33.65 9.07
N VAL A 59 -2.15 -33.32 10.23
CA VAL A 59 -1.59 -34.32 11.17
C VAL A 59 -2.67 -34.94 12.10
N GLY A 60 -3.94 -34.58 11.90
CA GLY A 60 -5.05 -34.94 12.80
C GLY A 60 -6.42 -35.14 12.14
N ASN A 61 -6.47 -35.36 10.81
CA ASN A 61 -7.71 -35.61 10.04
C ASN A 61 -8.82 -34.54 10.21
N SER A 62 -8.45 -33.29 10.49
CA SER A 62 -9.41 -32.19 10.55
C SER A 62 -8.78 -30.88 10.12
N TRP A 63 -9.60 -30.08 9.43
CA TRP A 63 -9.30 -28.70 9.10
C TRP A 63 -9.32 -27.87 10.39
N PRO A 64 -8.24 -27.11 10.72
CA PRO A 64 -8.25 -26.24 11.87
C PRO A 64 -9.24 -25.09 11.71
N LYS A 65 -9.54 -24.41 12.82
CA LYS A 65 -10.39 -23.22 12.83
C LYS A 65 -9.67 -22.05 12.16
N SER A 66 -10.44 -21.15 11.56
CA SER A 66 -9.92 -19.88 11.06
C SER A 66 -9.68 -18.88 12.18
N SER A 67 -8.73 -17.96 11.98
CA SER A 67 -8.60 -16.73 12.78
C SER A 67 -9.56 -15.62 12.32
N PHE A 68 -10.31 -15.83 11.24
CA PHE A 68 -11.28 -14.88 10.72
C PHE A 68 -12.63 -15.00 11.46
N GLU A 69 -13.28 -13.87 11.75
CA GLU A 69 -14.52 -13.82 12.54
C GLU A 69 -15.74 -14.47 11.85
N SER A 70 -15.75 -14.58 10.51
CA SER A 70 -16.89 -15.09 9.74
C SER A 70 -16.56 -16.41 9.01
N SER A 71 -16.94 -17.53 9.64
CA SER A 71 -16.83 -18.88 9.06
C SER A 71 -17.79 -19.14 7.88
N ASP A 72 -18.86 -18.36 7.76
CA ASP A 72 -19.94 -18.61 6.79
C ASP A 72 -19.52 -18.33 5.34
N SER A 73 -18.40 -17.61 5.18
CA SER A 73 -17.77 -17.29 3.88
C SER A 73 -16.57 -18.18 3.57
N THR A 74 -16.16 -19.09 4.47
CA THR A 74 -14.96 -19.93 4.34
C THR A 74 -15.18 -21.15 3.46
N CYS A 75 -14.30 -21.34 2.47
CA CYS A 75 -14.32 -22.47 1.55
C CYS A 75 -13.14 -23.40 1.74
N ARG A 76 -13.46 -24.66 2.05
CA ARG A 76 -12.50 -25.76 2.15
C ARG A 76 -12.33 -26.40 0.78
N ILE A 77 -11.18 -26.12 0.16
CA ILE A 77 -10.86 -26.50 -1.23
C ILE A 77 -9.65 -27.43 -1.21
N CYS A 78 -9.81 -28.64 -1.72
CA CYS A 78 -8.68 -29.50 -2.05
C CYS A 78 -8.18 -29.10 -3.45
N GLN A 79 -6.98 -28.52 -3.54
CA GLN A 79 -6.48 -28.00 -4.81
C GLN A 79 -6.07 -29.14 -5.73
N THR A 80 -6.59 -29.17 -6.97
CA THR A 80 -6.13 -30.07 -8.04
C THR A 80 -5.69 -29.26 -9.28
N LEU A 81 -4.86 -29.86 -10.12
CA LEU A 81 -4.53 -29.32 -11.45
C LEU A 81 -5.58 -29.70 -12.51
N ALA A 82 -5.55 -29.00 -13.65
CA ALA A 82 -6.33 -29.33 -14.84
C ALA A 82 -6.11 -30.79 -15.30
N GLY A 83 -7.11 -31.65 -15.09
CA GLY A 83 -7.08 -33.07 -15.47
C GLY A 83 -6.42 -34.00 -14.44
N GLY A 84 -5.86 -33.46 -13.36
CA GLY A 84 -5.33 -34.24 -12.24
C GLY A 84 -6.44 -34.90 -11.41
N ARG A 85 -6.09 -35.95 -10.66
CA ARG A 85 -7.00 -36.60 -9.70
C ARG A 85 -6.57 -36.47 -8.25
N GLU A 86 -5.28 -36.25 -8.02
CA GLU A 86 -4.71 -36.17 -6.68
C GLU A 86 -4.63 -34.68 -6.29
N PRO A 87 -5.04 -34.32 -5.07
CA PRO A 87 -4.89 -32.96 -4.60
C PRO A 87 -3.41 -32.67 -4.30
N VAL A 88 -2.99 -31.43 -4.50
CA VAL A 88 -1.60 -30.97 -4.29
C VAL A 88 -1.42 -30.17 -2.99
N PHE A 89 -2.48 -29.53 -2.49
CA PHE A 89 -2.57 -28.92 -1.17
C PHE A 89 -4.05 -28.67 -0.79
N ALA A 90 -4.30 -28.19 0.44
CA ALA A 90 -5.65 -27.89 0.95
C ALA A 90 -5.74 -26.43 1.39
N THR A 91 -6.73 -25.68 0.91
CA THR A 91 -6.89 -24.24 1.19
C THR A 91 -8.24 -23.94 1.85
N ALA A 92 -8.22 -23.16 2.93
CA ALA A 92 -9.36 -22.48 3.50
C ALA A 92 -9.41 -21.06 2.92
N PHE A 93 -10.31 -20.82 1.98
CA PHE A 93 -10.40 -19.58 1.22
C PHE A 93 -11.62 -18.76 1.62
N ASN A 94 -11.45 -17.49 2.00
CA ASN A 94 -12.59 -16.66 2.37
C ASN A 94 -13.19 -15.99 1.13
N THR A 95 -14.45 -16.30 0.81
CA THR A 95 -15.12 -15.75 -0.38
C THR A 95 -15.58 -14.31 -0.23
N HIS A 96 -15.72 -13.80 1.00
CA HIS A 96 -16.06 -12.40 1.27
C HIS A 96 -14.83 -11.49 1.12
N TYR A 97 -13.72 -11.85 1.74
CA TYR A 97 -12.45 -11.10 1.63
C TYR A 97 -11.68 -11.41 0.34
N ARG A 98 -12.07 -12.47 -0.39
CA ARG A 98 -11.46 -12.96 -1.63
C ARG A 98 -9.95 -13.29 -1.50
N ILE A 99 -9.52 -13.70 -0.31
CA ILE A 99 -8.15 -14.12 0.03
C ILE A 99 -8.14 -15.45 0.81
N PRO A 100 -7.00 -16.16 0.88
CA PRO A 100 -6.87 -17.38 1.64
C PRO A 100 -6.69 -17.07 3.12
N GLU A 101 -7.51 -17.69 3.95
CA GLU A 101 -7.35 -17.67 5.41
C GLU A 101 -6.10 -18.49 5.77
N TYR A 102 -5.98 -19.69 5.18
CA TYR A 102 -4.76 -20.49 5.17
C TYR A 102 -4.72 -21.54 4.04
N THR A 103 -3.52 -22.01 3.71
CA THR A 103 -3.24 -23.21 2.91
C THR A 103 -2.36 -24.17 3.73
N ALA A 104 -2.76 -25.43 3.78
CA ALA A 104 -2.05 -26.55 4.42
C ALA A 104 -1.36 -27.44 3.36
N SER A 105 -0.14 -27.89 3.65
CA SER A 105 0.69 -28.68 2.74
C SER A 105 1.55 -29.70 3.50
N ALA A 106 1.79 -30.85 2.88
CA ALA A 106 2.55 -31.97 3.42
C ALA A 106 3.86 -32.13 2.63
N ILE A 107 4.91 -31.45 3.11
CA ILE A 107 6.13 -31.20 2.33
C ILE A 107 7.13 -32.33 2.55
N THR A 108 7.45 -33.07 1.48
CA THR A 108 8.47 -34.12 1.48
C THR A 108 9.54 -33.75 0.46
N ARG A 109 10.72 -33.30 0.92
CA ARG A 109 11.74 -32.68 0.06
C ARG A 109 13.02 -33.50 0.00
N ASP A 110 13.16 -34.38 -0.99
CA ASP A 110 14.42 -35.10 -1.22
C ASP A 110 15.48 -34.13 -1.77
N PRO A 111 16.64 -33.96 -1.10
CA PRO A 111 17.71 -33.11 -1.61
C PRO A 111 18.25 -33.56 -2.99
N HIS A 112 18.14 -34.84 -3.35
CA HIS A 112 18.61 -35.39 -4.63
C HIS A 112 17.58 -35.29 -5.76
N ALA A 113 16.32 -34.95 -5.45
CA ALA A 113 15.33 -34.71 -6.48
C ALA A 113 15.68 -33.44 -7.29
N PRO A 114 15.44 -33.43 -8.61
CA PRO A 114 15.72 -32.27 -9.45
C PRO A 114 14.88 -31.07 -9.00
N GLU A 115 15.41 -29.87 -9.21
CA GLU A 115 14.63 -28.64 -9.04
C GLU A 115 14.09 -28.17 -10.38
N HIS A 116 12.80 -27.86 -10.38
CA HIS A 116 12.10 -27.29 -11.51
C HIS A 116 12.27 -25.76 -11.47
N PRO A 117 12.61 -25.11 -12.60
CA PRO A 117 12.70 -23.66 -12.66
C PRO A 117 11.33 -23.05 -12.35
N ARG A 118 11.31 -21.82 -11.80
CA ARG A 118 10.05 -21.08 -11.61
C ARG A 118 9.33 -20.96 -12.97
N PRO A 119 8.04 -21.33 -13.09
CA PRO A 119 7.27 -21.11 -14.30
C PRO A 119 7.15 -19.63 -14.69
N ASP A 120 6.87 -19.36 -15.96
CA ASP A 120 6.61 -18.02 -16.47
C ASP A 120 5.42 -17.36 -15.73
N ASP A 121 5.46 -16.03 -15.54
CA ASP A 121 4.39 -15.30 -14.81
C ASP A 121 3.02 -15.32 -15.51
N ASN A 122 2.92 -15.91 -16.71
CA ASN A 122 1.65 -16.19 -17.40
C ASN A 122 0.80 -17.29 -16.71
N LEU A 123 1.25 -17.90 -15.62
CA LEU A 123 0.42 -18.81 -14.82
C LEU A 123 -0.66 -18.10 -14.00
N TRP A 124 -0.56 -16.79 -13.74
CA TRP A 124 -1.49 -16.09 -12.85
C TRP A 124 -2.93 -15.99 -13.35
N GLU A 125 -3.16 -16.14 -14.66
CA GLU A 125 -4.50 -16.12 -15.28
C GLU A 125 -5.43 -17.26 -14.81
N ARG A 126 -4.92 -18.21 -14.01
CA ARG A 126 -5.63 -19.41 -13.59
C ARG A 126 -6.67 -19.14 -12.48
N VAL A 127 -7.89 -19.63 -12.70
CA VAL A 127 -9.02 -19.55 -11.75
C VAL A 127 -9.48 -20.94 -11.29
N GLN A 128 -10.11 -21.01 -10.11
CA GLN A 128 -10.68 -22.25 -9.58
C GLN A 128 -12.03 -22.56 -10.25
N LEU A 129 -12.01 -23.48 -11.21
CA LEU A 129 -13.17 -24.22 -11.71
C LEU A 129 -13.32 -25.52 -10.88
N VAL A 130 -14.50 -26.17 -10.90
CA VAL A 130 -14.78 -27.59 -10.55
C VAL A 130 -16.04 -28.02 -11.36
N TYR A 131 -16.57 -29.25 -11.20
CA TYR A 131 -17.94 -29.66 -11.61
C TYR A 131 -18.31 -31.04 -11.02
N PHE A 132 -19.57 -31.27 -10.58
CA PHE A 132 -20.17 -32.58 -10.21
C PHE A 132 -21.67 -32.37 -9.77
N ILE A 133 -22.67 -33.26 -9.84
CA ILE A 133 -22.87 -34.67 -10.28
C ILE A 133 -24.24 -34.75 -11.02
N LEU A 134 -24.46 -35.75 -11.90
CA LEU A 134 -25.80 -36.14 -12.36
C LEU A 134 -26.64 -36.77 -11.23
N SER A 135 -27.73 -36.12 -10.80
CA SER A 135 -28.79 -36.81 -10.04
C SER A 135 -29.83 -37.40 -10.99
N VAL A 136 -30.15 -38.69 -10.82
CA VAL A 136 -31.09 -39.42 -11.69
C VAL A 136 -32.42 -39.63 -10.97
N CYS A 137 -33.43 -38.81 -11.28
CA CYS A 137 -34.80 -39.04 -10.82
C CYS A 137 -35.57 -39.94 -11.81
N PHE A 138 -35.76 -41.21 -11.45
CA PHE A 138 -36.74 -42.08 -12.12
C PHE A 138 -38.17 -41.74 -11.63
N PRO A 139 -39.23 -41.86 -12.47
CA PRO A 139 -39.26 -42.58 -13.74
C PRO A 139 -39.31 -41.69 -15.02
N TYR A 140 -39.17 -40.36 -14.90
CA TYR A 140 -39.11 -39.46 -16.06
C TYR A 140 -37.72 -38.83 -16.16
N VAL A 141 -36.97 -39.20 -17.21
CA VAL A 141 -35.55 -38.84 -17.37
C VAL A 141 -35.38 -37.34 -17.64
N PHE A 142 -35.26 -36.57 -16.56
CA PHE A 142 -34.67 -35.24 -16.55
C PHE A 142 -33.31 -35.32 -15.85
N PHE A 143 -32.23 -35.10 -16.59
CA PHE A 143 -30.90 -34.94 -16.02
C PHE A 143 -30.76 -33.50 -15.52
N ILE A 144 -30.80 -33.29 -14.20
CA ILE A 144 -30.41 -32.01 -13.61
C ILE A 144 -28.90 -32.06 -13.38
N VAL A 145 -28.18 -31.24 -14.14
CA VAL A 145 -26.74 -31.05 -14.00
C VAL A 145 -26.49 -29.91 -13.02
N TYR A 146 -25.78 -30.20 -11.94
CA TYR A 146 -25.26 -29.18 -11.05
C TYR A 146 -23.79 -28.89 -11.37
N PHE A 147 -23.43 -27.62 -11.27
CA PHE A 147 -22.08 -27.12 -11.49
C PHE A 147 -21.51 -26.63 -10.15
N ILE A 148 -20.19 -26.63 -10.04
CA ILE A 148 -19.43 -26.45 -8.79
C ILE A 148 -18.21 -25.59 -9.10
N GLY A 149 -17.83 -24.66 -8.22
CA GLY A 149 -16.66 -23.80 -8.46
C GLY A 149 -16.93 -22.38 -7.99
N LEU A 150 -15.87 -21.60 -7.78
CA LEU A 150 -16.02 -20.19 -7.40
C LEU A 150 -16.52 -19.34 -8.59
N CYS A 151 -16.27 -19.81 -9.82
CA CYS A 151 -16.87 -19.26 -11.04
C CYS A 151 -18.37 -19.54 -11.19
N GLY A 152 -19.05 -18.62 -11.85
CA GLY A 152 -20.48 -18.68 -12.14
C GLY A 152 -20.83 -19.69 -13.23
N GLN A 153 -22.06 -20.20 -13.13
CA GLN A 153 -22.69 -21.20 -14.01
C GLN A 153 -22.32 -21.08 -15.49
N LYS A 154 -22.47 -19.87 -16.05
CA LYS A 154 -22.26 -19.55 -17.47
C LYS A 154 -20.84 -19.85 -17.98
N VAL A 155 -19.82 -19.83 -17.11
CA VAL A 155 -18.45 -20.23 -17.48
C VAL A 155 -18.43 -21.70 -17.90
N HIS A 156 -19.02 -22.55 -17.06
CA HIS A 156 -19.01 -23.99 -17.27
C HIS A 156 -19.88 -24.42 -18.47
N ASP A 157 -21.05 -23.81 -18.65
CA ASP A 157 -21.90 -24.05 -19.83
C ASP A 157 -21.15 -23.70 -21.12
N THR A 158 -20.51 -22.52 -21.15
CA THR A 158 -19.77 -22.05 -22.33
C THR A 158 -18.57 -22.95 -22.64
N LEU A 159 -17.89 -23.48 -21.63
CA LEU A 159 -16.80 -24.46 -21.80
C LEU A 159 -17.31 -25.81 -22.32
N TYR A 160 -18.42 -26.31 -21.77
CA TYR A 160 -19.03 -27.57 -22.20
C TYR A 160 -19.44 -27.52 -23.69
N ASP A 161 -20.20 -26.48 -24.07
CA ASP A 161 -20.73 -26.30 -25.41
C ASP A 161 -19.66 -26.02 -26.47
N ARG A 162 -18.66 -25.18 -26.14
CA ARG A 162 -17.67 -24.71 -27.13
C ARG A 162 -16.43 -25.57 -27.21
N CYS A 163 -16.19 -26.42 -26.22
CA CYS A 163 -15.00 -27.27 -26.16
C CYS A 163 -15.32 -28.75 -26.11
N ASP A 164 -16.37 -29.15 -26.86
CA ASP A 164 -16.65 -30.52 -27.28
C ASP A 164 -16.79 -31.52 -26.12
N GLU A 165 -17.66 -31.18 -25.16
CA GLU A 165 -17.97 -31.96 -23.94
C GLU A 165 -16.77 -32.27 -23.04
N VAL A 166 -15.69 -31.50 -23.15
CA VAL A 166 -14.52 -31.65 -22.29
C VAL A 166 -14.90 -31.67 -20.82
N GLU A 167 -14.50 -32.75 -20.14
CA GLU A 167 -14.81 -32.96 -18.74
C GLU A 167 -14.02 -32.00 -17.83
N THR A 168 -14.48 -30.76 -17.72
CA THR A 168 -14.15 -29.83 -16.62
C THR A 168 -14.49 -30.40 -15.24
N ARG A 169 -15.22 -31.53 -15.21
CA ARG A 169 -15.59 -32.41 -14.07
C ARG A 169 -14.48 -32.77 -13.08
N LYS A 170 -13.22 -32.45 -13.37
CA LYS A 170 -12.03 -32.87 -12.58
C LYS A 170 -10.94 -31.81 -12.52
N TRP A 171 -11.22 -30.58 -12.93
CA TRP A 171 -10.20 -29.54 -13.02
C TRP A 171 -10.39 -28.58 -11.85
N GLY A 172 -9.31 -28.26 -11.13
CA GLY A 172 -9.29 -27.19 -10.14
C GLY A 172 -8.85 -25.87 -10.77
N VAL A 173 -7.57 -25.56 -10.61
CA VAL A 173 -6.94 -24.34 -11.14
C VAL A 173 -6.63 -24.49 -12.62
N THR A 174 -7.16 -23.58 -13.45
CA THR A 174 -7.08 -23.69 -14.93
C THR A 174 -6.95 -22.36 -15.66
N ARG A 175 -6.21 -22.34 -16.76
CA ARG A 175 -6.21 -21.30 -17.81
C ARG A 175 -6.43 -21.91 -19.19
N MET A 176 -6.69 -21.09 -20.22
CA MET A 176 -7.05 -21.57 -21.57
C MET A 176 -6.09 -22.57 -22.21
N SER A 177 -4.77 -22.42 -22.05
CA SER A 177 -3.82 -23.40 -22.61
C SER A 177 -4.05 -24.81 -22.06
N ASP A 178 -4.49 -24.91 -20.81
CA ASP A 178 -4.70 -26.17 -20.12
C ASP A 178 -6.05 -26.79 -20.56
N ILE A 179 -7.05 -25.93 -20.83
CA ILE A 179 -8.30 -26.31 -21.50
C ILE A 179 -8.03 -26.88 -22.90
N TRP A 180 -7.19 -26.19 -23.69
CA TRP A 180 -6.81 -26.64 -25.03
C TRP A 180 -6.04 -27.96 -25.04
N LYS A 181 -5.02 -28.10 -24.17
CA LYS A 181 -4.26 -29.35 -23.98
C LYS A 181 -5.20 -30.52 -23.69
N ALA A 182 -6.09 -30.36 -22.72
CA ALA A 182 -7.02 -31.42 -22.32
C ALA A 182 -8.15 -31.68 -23.35
N SER A 183 -8.50 -30.67 -24.17
CA SER A 183 -9.50 -30.81 -25.25
C SER A 183 -9.02 -31.57 -26.49
N GLY A 184 -7.73 -31.82 -26.63
CA GLY A 184 -7.18 -32.42 -27.86
C GLY A 184 -7.54 -31.61 -29.11
N THR A 185 -7.31 -30.29 -29.06
CA THR A 185 -7.48 -29.28 -30.13
C THR A 185 -8.89 -29.04 -30.69
N ARG A 186 -9.97 -29.45 -30.00
CA ARG A 186 -11.36 -29.21 -30.44
C ARG A 186 -12.10 -28.04 -29.78
N CYS A 187 -11.42 -27.25 -28.95
CA CYS A 187 -11.98 -26.07 -28.28
C CYS A 187 -12.13 -24.87 -29.24
N ARG A 188 -13.36 -24.36 -29.39
CA ARG A 188 -13.71 -23.22 -30.28
C ARG A 188 -13.67 -21.85 -29.57
N LEU A 189 -13.19 -21.81 -28.32
CA LEU A 189 -12.91 -20.57 -27.59
C LEU A 189 -11.48 -20.12 -27.87
N SER A 190 -11.31 -18.83 -28.21
CA SER A 190 -10.02 -18.14 -28.23
C SER A 190 -9.72 -17.51 -26.87
N ASP A 191 -8.45 -17.25 -26.56
CA ASP A 191 -8.04 -16.67 -25.26
C ASP A 191 -8.82 -15.40 -24.88
N PRO A 192 -8.98 -14.38 -25.77
CA PRO A 192 -9.75 -13.18 -25.42
C PRO A 192 -11.21 -13.46 -25.08
N SER A 193 -11.81 -14.50 -25.69
CA SER A 193 -13.20 -14.89 -25.41
C SER A 193 -13.38 -15.58 -24.06
N PHE A 194 -12.31 -16.17 -23.53
CA PHE A 194 -12.31 -16.78 -22.20
C PHE A 194 -11.95 -15.78 -21.11
N ASP A 195 -11.03 -14.84 -21.37
CA ASP A 195 -10.75 -13.78 -20.41
C ASP A 195 -11.99 -12.92 -20.16
N ASP A 196 -12.74 -12.53 -21.20
CA ASP A 196 -14.02 -11.82 -21.03
C ASP A 196 -15.04 -12.65 -20.22
N LEU A 197 -15.03 -13.98 -20.36
CA LEU A 197 -15.89 -14.91 -19.63
C LEU A 197 -15.46 -15.04 -18.15
N LYS A 198 -14.15 -15.06 -17.90
CA LYS A 198 -13.50 -15.09 -16.58
C LYS A 198 -13.77 -13.80 -15.80
N GLU A 199 -13.45 -12.64 -16.36
CA GLU A 199 -13.71 -11.33 -15.74
C GLU A 199 -15.19 -11.13 -15.43
N SER A 200 -16.08 -11.56 -16.33
CA SER A 200 -17.52 -11.36 -16.17
C SER A 200 -18.20 -12.28 -15.14
N HIS A 201 -17.65 -13.47 -14.87
CA HIS A 201 -18.37 -14.52 -14.11
C HIS A 201 -17.52 -15.27 -13.06
N CYS A 202 -16.21 -15.05 -12.97
CA CYS A 202 -15.37 -15.67 -11.93
C CYS A 202 -15.10 -14.75 -10.72
N GLY A 203 -15.13 -13.43 -10.91
CA GLY A 203 -14.71 -12.46 -9.90
C GLY A 203 -15.63 -12.28 -8.69
N ASP A 204 -16.86 -12.83 -8.70
CA ASP A 204 -17.81 -12.64 -7.60
C ASP A 204 -17.26 -13.18 -6.27
N CYS A 205 -16.68 -14.39 -6.31
CA CYS A 205 -16.36 -15.22 -5.14
C CYS A 205 -14.88 -15.57 -4.99
N GLN A 206 -13.99 -15.04 -5.84
CA GLN A 206 -12.54 -15.19 -5.74
C GLN A 206 -11.85 -13.94 -6.32
N GLY A 207 -10.59 -13.71 -5.95
CA GLY A 207 -9.76 -12.71 -6.62
C GLY A 207 -9.40 -13.15 -8.04
N LEU A 208 -9.24 -12.19 -8.94
CA LEU A 208 -8.75 -12.41 -10.31
C LEU A 208 -7.35 -11.81 -10.47
N ASP A 209 -6.60 -12.27 -11.47
CA ASP A 209 -5.30 -11.64 -11.80
C ASP A 209 -5.43 -10.14 -12.10
N SER A 210 -6.56 -9.76 -12.71
CA SER A 210 -6.94 -8.36 -12.97
C SER A 210 -7.07 -7.53 -11.70
N ASP A 211 -7.41 -8.11 -10.54
CA ASP A 211 -7.47 -7.40 -9.26
C ASP A 211 -6.08 -6.90 -8.83
N TYR A 212 -5.04 -7.68 -9.13
CA TYR A 212 -3.62 -7.42 -8.80
C TYR A 212 -2.85 -6.72 -9.94
N SER A 213 -3.54 -6.28 -10.99
CA SER A 213 -2.94 -5.53 -12.11
C SER A 213 -2.97 -4.02 -11.87
N GLY A 214 -1.88 -3.30 -12.18
CA GLY A 214 -1.87 -1.84 -12.14
C GLY A 214 -1.83 -1.16 -10.76
N CYS A 215 -1.57 -1.91 -9.68
CA CYS A 215 -1.51 -1.39 -8.31
C CYS A 215 -0.09 -0.94 -7.88
N GLY A 216 0.65 -0.30 -8.78
CA GLY A 216 2.04 0.11 -8.52
C GLY A 216 2.98 -1.07 -8.26
N THR A 217 4.13 -0.80 -7.63
CA THR A 217 5.02 -1.87 -7.13
C THR A 217 4.55 -2.42 -5.78
N THR A 218 3.83 -1.63 -4.98
CA THR A 218 3.61 -1.81 -3.53
C THR A 218 3.05 -3.17 -3.08
N PHE A 219 2.27 -3.88 -3.92
CA PHE A 219 1.72 -5.18 -3.54
C PHE A 219 1.96 -6.25 -4.60
N ASN A 220 2.75 -7.24 -4.20
CA ASN A 220 2.98 -8.49 -4.92
C ASN A 220 1.80 -9.48 -4.76
N ARG A 221 1.75 -10.45 -5.69
CA ARG A 221 0.96 -11.69 -5.56
C ARG A 221 1.66 -12.63 -4.58
N GLY A 222 1.52 -12.35 -3.28
CA GLY A 222 2.14 -13.11 -2.20
C GLY A 222 1.58 -14.52 -2.11
N HIS A 223 2.44 -15.53 -2.26
CA HIS A 223 2.01 -16.93 -2.22
C HIS A 223 1.78 -17.38 -0.77
N ILE A 224 0.68 -18.10 -0.53
CA ILE A 224 0.42 -18.73 0.78
C ILE A 224 1.15 -20.07 0.87
N ASN A 225 0.89 -21.01 -0.04
CA ASN A 225 1.77 -22.15 -0.28
C ASN A 225 2.82 -21.78 -1.35
N PRO A 226 4.12 -21.64 -1.02
CA PRO A 226 5.07 -21.00 -1.91
C PRO A 226 5.69 -21.92 -2.95
N ASN A 227 5.80 -21.40 -4.18
CA ASN A 227 6.53 -22.00 -5.29
C ASN A 227 7.96 -22.46 -4.90
N SER A 228 8.68 -21.67 -4.10
CA SER A 228 10.08 -21.91 -3.71
C SER A 228 10.28 -23.23 -2.93
N ILE A 229 9.34 -23.60 -2.07
CA ILE A 229 9.44 -24.81 -1.24
C ILE A 229 8.97 -26.05 -2.01
N ASN A 230 8.03 -25.87 -2.95
CA ASN A 230 7.43 -26.96 -3.73
C ASN A 230 8.18 -27.30 -5.04
N ASN A 231 9.25 -26.57 -5.39
CA ASN A 231 9.98 -26.72 -6.67
C ASN A 231 10.68 -28.08 -6.93
N LYS A 232 10.49 -29.10 -6.08
CA LYS A 232 10.95 -30.49 -6.30
C LYS A 232 9.86 -31.39 -6.90
N ASP A 233 8.63 -30.89 -7.02
CA ASP A 233 7.49 -31.57 -7.64
C ASP A 233 6.82 -30.57 -8.61
N ALA A 234 6.87 -30.86 -9.90
CA ALA A 234 6.36 -29.96 -10.93
C ALA A 234 4.85 -29.72 -10.81
N ASP A 235 4.06 -30.72 -10.44
CA ASP A 235 2.60 -30.60 -10.38
C ASP A 235 2.17 -29.81 -9.13
N VAL A 236 2.83 -30.03 -8.00
CA VAL A 236 2.61 -29.22 -6.78
C VAL A 236 3.07 -27.78 -7.00
N GLN A 237 4.23 -27.57 -7.65
CA GLN A 237 4.75 -26.25 -7.99
C GLN A 237 3.78 -25.47 -8.90
N ASP A 238 3.29 -26.09 -9.98
CA ASP A 238 2.32 -25.47 -10.90
C ASP A 238 1.02 -25.06 -10.18
N GLY A 239 0.60 -25.87 -9.19
CA GLY A 239 -0.60 -25.60 -8.38
C GLY A 239 -0.48 -24.35 -7.50
N THR A 240 0.74 -23.95 -7.12
CA THR A 240 0.95 -22.77 -6.26
C THR A 240 0.54 -21.46 -6.94
N PHE A 241 0.56 -21.41 -8.27
CA PHE A 241 0.14 -20.25 -9.08
C PHE A 241 -1.37 -20.26 -9.29
N SER A 242 -2.09 -19.82 -8.27
CA SER A 242 -3.55 -19.68 -8.29
C SER A 242 -4.05 -18.56 -7.40
N MET A 243 -5.12 -17.89 -7.81
CA MET A 243 -5.69 -16.77 -7.03
C MET A 243 -6.30 -17.20 -5.69
N ILE A 244 -6.60 -18.50 -5.51
CA ILE A 244 -7.00 -19.03 -4.18
C ILE A 244 -5.81 -19.37 -3.28
N ASN A 245 -4.58 -19.20 -3.75
CA ASN A 245 -3.35 -19.39 -2.97
C ASN A 245 -2.54 -18.08 -2.86
N VAL A 246 -3.17 -16.93 -3.14
CA VAL A 246 -2.54 -15.61 -3.15
C VAL A 246 -3.33 -14.59 -2.32
N ALA A 247 -2.61 -13.77 -1.57
CA ALA A 247 -3.14 -12.52 -0.99
C ALA A 247 -2.25 -11.33 -1.39
N PRO A 248 -2.73 -10.07 -1.29
CA PRO A 248 -1.88 -8.90 -1.50
C PRO A 248 -0.80 -8.84 -0.42
N GLN A 249 0.46 -8.98 -0.83
CA GLN A 249 1.62 -8.94 0.06
C GLN A 249 2.51 -7.76 -0.30
N ASP A 250 2.92 -6.98 0.69
CA ASP A 250 3.87 -5.88 0.51
C ASP A 250 5.10 -6.35 -0.28
N ASP A 251 5.56 -5.53 -1.23
CA ASP A 251 6.51 -6.00 -2.22
C ASP A 251 7.92 -6.20 -1.68
N ASP A 252 8.36 -5.33 -0.76
CA ASP A 252 9.61 -5.48 -0.03
C ASP A 252 9.54 -6.70 0.91
N PHE A 253 8.50 -6.77 1.75
CA PHE A 253 8.30 -7.86 2.68
C PHE A 253 8.28 -9.24 2.00
N ASN A 254 7.57 -9.38 0.88
CA ASN A 254 7.51 -10.59 0.06
C ASN A 254 8.90 -10.98 -0.50
N GLN A 255 9.68 -10.01 -0.97
CA GLN A 255 10.95 -10.26 -1.66
C GLN A 255 12.13 -10.47 -0.72
N HIS A 256 12.07 -9.89 0.49
CA HIS A 256 13.15 -9.88 1.46
C HIS A 256 12.83 -10.76 2.68
N ALA A 257 12.24 -10.19 3.74
CA ALA A 257 12.09 -10.87 5.04
C ALA A 257 11.28 -12.18 4.93
N TRP A 258 10.13 -12.16 4.23
CA TRP A 258 9.30 -13.36 4.08
C TRP A 258 10.01 -14.45 3.27
N GLN A 259 10.64 -14.09 2.16
CA GLN A 259 11.41 -15.00 1.31
C GLN A 259 12.55 -15.70 2.07
N ALA A 260 13.21 -15.00 2.99
CA ALA A 260 14.29 -15.57 3.80
C ALA A 260 13.77 -16.71 4.71
N TYR A 261 12.61 -16.52 5.33
CA TYR A 261 11.94 -17.54 6.14
C TYR A 261 11.44 -18.72 5.30
N GLU A 262 10.86 -18.48 4.11
CA GLU A 262 10.46 -19.57 3.22
C GLU A 262 11.62 -20.47 2.80
N ARG A 263 12.78 -19.87 2.50
CA ARG A 263 14.02 -20.63 2.22
C ARG A 263 14.48 -21.44 3.44
N ALA A 264 14.37 -20.91 4.65
CA ALA A 264 14.68 -21.65 5.87
C ALA A 264 13.76 -22.88 6.02
N VAL A 265 12.46 -22.72 5.84
CA VAL A 265 11.49 -23.84 5.88
C VAL A 265 11.81 -24.91 4.82
N GLY A 266 12.17 -24.49 3.60
CA GLY A 266 12.63 -25.40 2.55
C GLY A 266 13.87 -26.22 2.97
N ARG A 267 14.88 -25.58 3.58
CA ARG A 267 16.04 -26.29 4.14
C ARG A 267 15.65 -27.26 5.26
N LYS A 268 14.71 -26.89 6.13
CA LYS A 268 14.25 -27.75 7.23
C LYS A 268 13.50 -28.99 6.74
N ALA A 269 12.70 -28.87 5.68
CA ALA A 269 12.05 -30.02 5.05
C ALA A 269 13.09 -31.03 4.50
N GLU A 270 14.19 -30.57 3.91
CA GLU A 270 15.28 -31.46 3.50
C GLU A 270 16.04 -32.08 4.67
N GLU A 271 16.23 -31.35 5.76
CA GLU A 271 16.86 -31.86 6.98
C GLU A 271 16.02 -32.99 7.60
N VAL A 272 14.70 -32.78 7.72
CA VAL A 272 13.72 -33.80 8.13
C VAL A 272 13.83 -35.04 7.24
N TYR A 273 13.85 -34.87 5.92
CA TYR A 273 14.00 -35.97 4.96
C TYR A 273 15.32 -36.73 5.17
N LYS A 274 16.46 -36.02 5.24
CA LYS A 274 17.80 -36.59 5.43
C LYS A 274 17.89 -37.37 6.74
N ASN A 275 17.39 -36.82 7.83
CA ASN A 275 17.40 -37.45 9.16
C ASN A 275 16.53 -38.71 9.18
N ALA A 276 15.34 -38.66 8.60
CA ALA A 276 14.43 -39.80 8.52
C ALA A 276 14.98 -40.95 7.67
N VAL A 277 15.55 -40.65 6.49
CA VAL A 277 16.24 -41.65 5.66
C VAL A 277 17.42 -42.28 6.40
N LYS A 278 18.26 -41.48 7.06
CA LYS A 278 19.41 -41.94 7.86
C LYS A 278 18.97 -42.86 9.02
N ALA A 279 17.83 -42.58 9.63
CA ALA A 279 17.28 -43.37 10.73
C ALA A 279 16.44 -44.58 10.26
N GLY A 280 16.27 -44.79 8.95
CA GLY A 280 15.44 -45.87 8.39
C GLY A 280 13.94 -45.66 8.54
N SER A 281 13.50 -44.43 8.79
CA SER A 281 12.10 -44.06 9.03
C SER A 281 11.37 -43.62 7.74
N ASN A 282 10.04 -43.70 7.80
CA ASN A 282 9.12 -43.12 6.83
C ASN A 282 8.61 -41.72 7.24
N SER A 283 8.99 -41.21 8.42
CA SER A 283 8.62 -39.88 8.92
C SER A 283 9.42 -38.76 8.21
N ARG A 284 9.18 -38.59 6.91
CA ARG A 284 9.94 -37.72 5.99
C ARG A 284 9.24 -36.40 5.64
N THR A 285 8.06 -36.18 6.22
CA THR A 285 7.13 -35.13 5.82
C THR A 285 7.05 -34.05 6.90
N LEU A 286 7.28 -32.81 6.50
CA LEU A 286 7.04 -31.61 7.30
C LEU A 286 5.67 -31.04 6.94
N TYR A 287 4.78 -30.92 7.92
CA TYR A 287 3.46 -30.34 7.70
C TYR A 287 3.54 -28.83 7.93
N VAL A 288 3.01 -28.06 6.98
CA VAL A 288 3.10 -26.60 6.97
C VAL A 288 1.72 -26.03 6.71
N ILE A 289 1.27 -25.12 7.56
CA ILE A 289 0.06 -24.32 7.36
C ILE A 289 0.52 -22.86 7.28
N THR A 290 0.30 -22.22 6.13
CA THR A 290 0.57 -20.79 5.94
C THR A 290 -0.76 -20.06 5.80
N GLY A 291 -0.89 -18.84 6.29
CA GLY A 291 -2.12 -18.08 6.13
C GLY A 291 -1.94 -16.58 6.30
N THR A 292 -3.09 -15.91 6.37
CA THR A 292 -3.19 -14.47 6.58
C THR A 292 -3.93 -14.17 7.89
N LYS A 293 -3.75 -12.98 8.45
CA LYS A 293 -4.60 -12.44 9.52
C LYS A 293 -4.94 -10.99 9.16
N LEU A 294 -6.21 -10.62 9.30
CA LEU A 294 -6.67 -9.25 9.08
C LEU A 294 -6.10 -8.32 10.18
N GLY A 295 -5.85 -7.06 9.82
CA GLY A 295 -5.53 -6.04 10.81
C GLY A 295 -6.80 -5.46 11.46
N GLU A 296 -6.62 -4.56 12.43
CA GLU A 296 -7.72 -3.83 13.10
C GLU A 296 -8.63 -3.05 12.13
N GLN A 297 -8.15 -2.73 10.93
CA GLN A 297 -8.90 -2.12 9.85
C GLN A 297 -8.64 -2.89 8.56
N THR A 298 -9.70 -3.29 7.85
CA THR A 298 -9.57 -4.00 6.57
C THR A 298 -9.55 -3.01 5.41
N THR A 299 -8.42 -2.94 4.71
CA THR A 299 -8.29 -2.21 3.44
C THR A 299 -8.52 -3.16 2.26
N TRP A 300 -8.89 -2.61 1.09
CA TRP A 300 -9.35 -3.40 -0.06
C TRP A 300 -8.67 -2.95 -1.36
N MET A 301 -7.90 -3.85 -1.97
CA MET A 301 -7.36 -3.70 -3.32
C MET A 301 -8.52 -3.65 -4.32
N LYS A 302 -8.61 -2.54 -5.06
CA LYS A 302 -9.70 -2.20 -6.01
C LYS A 302 -11.12 -2.33 -5.43
N GLY A 303 -11.27 -2.24 -4.10
CA GLY A 303 -12.55 -2.49 -3.43
C GLY A 303 -13.07 -3.93 -3.54
N ARG A 304 -12.23 -4.89 -3.96
CA ARG A 304 -12.62 -6.28 -4.25
C ARG A 304 -11.89 -7.32 -3.41
N VAL A 305 -10.58 -7.18 -3.24
CA VAL A 305 -9.73 -8.16 -2.54
C VAL A 305 -9.18 -7.52 -1.28
N ALA A 306 -9.36 -8.15 -0.12
CA ALA A 306 -8.86 -7.61 1.14
C ALA A 306 -7.33 -7.65 1.19
N ILE A 307 -6.72 -6.62 1.74
CA ILE A 307 -5.29 -6.59 2.04
C ILE A 307 -5.14 -7.07 3.51
N PRO A 308 -4.48 -8.22 3.76
CA PRO A 308 -4.28 -8.71 5.12
C PRO A 308 -3.31 -7.82 5.89
N GLY A 309 -3.46 -7.77 7.21
CA GLY A 309 -2.54 -7.03 8.08
C GLY A 309 -1.26 -7.80 8.40
N TYR A 310 -1.31 -9.14 8.34
CA TYR A 310 -0.20 -10.04 8.64
C TYR A 310 -0.20 -11.28 7.74
N PHE A 311 0.98 -11.79 7.43
CA PHE A 311 1.19 -13.15 6.92
C PHE A 311 1.79 -14.01 8.03
N TRP A 312 1.42 -15.29 8.07
CA TRP A 312 1.89 -16.21 9.11
C TRP A 312 2.09 -17.63 8.60
N LYS A 313 2.95 -18.40 9.26
CA LYS A 313 3.28 -19.79 8.90
C LYS A 313 3.57 -20.62 10.14
N ALA A 314 2.90 -21.76 10.26
CA ALA A 314 3.07 -22.74 11.33
C ALA A 314 3.55 -24.08 10.76
N LEU A 315 4.47 -24.70 11.49
CA LEU A 315 5.12 -25.97 11.14
C LEU A 315 4.84 -27.01 12.21
N CYS A 316 4.58 -28.25 11.78
CA CYS A 316 4.54 -29.42 12.64
C CYS A 316 5.31 -30.57 11.99
N TYR A 317 6.25 -31.15 12.74
CA TYR A 317 6.88 -32.41 12.41
C TYR A 317 6.48 -33.47 13.44
N PRO A 318 5.77 -34.55 13.06
CA PRO A 318 5.26 -35.53 14.02
C PRO A 318 6.32 -36.47 14.60
N GLY A 319 7.53 -36.52 14.02
CA GLY A 319 8.61 -37.39 14.49
C GLY A 319 8.39 -38.89 14.24
N ASP A 320 9.30 -39.68 14.80
CA ASP A 320 9.26 -41.13 14.93
C ASP A 320 10.18 -41.51 16.09
N GLU A 321 9.61 -41.59 17.29
CA GLU A 321 10.34 -41.88 18.53
C GLU A 321 11.12 -43.22 18.44
N ARG A 322 10.63 -44.19 17.66
CA ARG A 322 11.30 -45.50 17.49
C ARG A 322 12.59 -45.39 16.67
N ALA A 323 12.64 -44.42 15.77
CA ALA A 323 13.81 -44.06 14.98
C ALA A 323 14.67 -42.97 15.66
N GLY A 324 14.29 -42.51 16.86
CA GLY A 324 14.97 -41.41 17.57
C GLY A 324 14.71 -40.02 17.00
N LEU A 325 13.70 -39.87 16.14
CA LEU A 325 13.32 -38.60 15.51
C LEU A 325 12.28 -37.91 16.40
N ARG A 326 12.63 -36.78 17.02
CA ARG A 326 11.73 -36.06 17.92
C ARG A 326 10.72 -35.21 17.15
N PRO A 327 9.49 -35.05 17.65
CA PRO A 327 8.55 -34.07 17.13
C PRO A 327 9.00 -32.64 17.47
N PHE A 328 8.74 -31.71 16.57
CA PHE A 328 8.95 -30.28 16.79
C PHE A 328 7.80 -29.45 16.19
N GLY A 329 7.58 -28.26 16.73
CA GLY A 329 6.58 -27.31 16.25
C GLY A 329 7.04 -25.87 16.47
N VAL A 330 6.76 -25.01 15.49
CA VAL A 330 7.09 -23.57 15.55
C VAL A 330 6.09 -22.80 14.69
N GLY A 331 5.78 -21.56 15.06
CA GLY A 331 5.02 -20.65 14.22
C GLY A 331 5.69 -19.28 14.13
N PHE A 332 5.52 -18.59 13.01
CA PHE A 332 6.05 -17.25 12.81
C PHE A 332 5.09 -16.37 12.00
N TYR A 333 5.16 -15.06 12.22
CA TYR A 333 4.36 -14.08 11.50
C TYR A 333 5.14 -12.79 11.23
N GLY A 334 4.73 -12.04 10.20
CA GLY A 334 5.22 -10.68 9.95
C GLY A 334 4.06 -9.75 9.56
N PRO A 335 4.07 -8.47 9.98
CA PRO A 335 3.14 -7.47 9.46
C PRO A 335 3.32 -7.28 7.95
N ASN A 336 2.23 -6.99 7.25
CA ASN A 336 2.21 -6.85 5.80
C ASN A 336 2.56 -5.41 5.37
N ILE A 337 3.79 -4.98 5.63
CA ILE A 337 4.33 -3.63 5.42
C ILE A 337 5.81 -3.69 5.04
N ASP A 338 6.34 -2.59 4.51
CA ASP A 338 7.75 -2.42 4.16
C ASP A 338 8.68 -2.52 5.38
N ASP A 339 9.92 -3.00 5.18
CA ASP A 339 10.93 -3.22 6.26
C ASP A 339 10.41 -4.09 7.43
N SER A 340 9.41 -4.96 7.20
CA SER A 340 8.77 -5.77 8.25
C SER A 340 9.68 -6.85 8.87
N GLU A 341 9.89 -6.77 10.19
CA GLU A 341 10.47 -7.86 10.98
C GLU A 341 9.50 -9.04 11.18
N VAL A 342 9.98 -10.27 10.96
CA VAL A 342 9.25 -11.51 11.23
C VAL A 342 9.52 -12.00 12.66
N THR A 343 8.46 -12.29 13.40
CA THR A 343 8.51 -12.80 14.77
C THR A 343 8.34 -14.32 14.80
N SER A 344 9.34 -15.04 15.34
CA SER A 344 9.33 -16.48 15.59
C SER A 344 8.85 -16.80 17.01
N LEU A 345 7.92 -17.76 17.16
CA LEU A 345 7.38 -18.19 18.46
C LEU A 345 7.25 -19.73 18.56
N PRO A 346 7.37 -20.31 19.78
CA PRO A 346 6.87 -21.65 20.08
C PRO A 346 5.41 -21.79 19.64
N LEU A 347 5.02 -22.98 19.17
CA LEU A 347 3.74 -23.19 18.48
C LEU A 347 2.52 -22.83 19.34
N ASP A 348 2.56 -23.09 20.65
CA ASP A 348 1.51 -22.73 21.61
C ASP A 348 1.34 -21.21 21.76
N GLN A 349 2.45 -20.48 21.86
CA GLN A 349 2.46 -19.01 21.93
C GLN A 349 2.03 -18.38 20.59
N PHE A 350 2.40 -19.01 19.48
CA PHE A 350 1.96 -18.63 18.15
C PHE A 350 0.44 -18.84 17.96
N GLU A 351 -0.10 -19.97 18.37
CA GLU A 351 -1.55 -20.25 18.32
C GLU A 351 -2.33 -19.26 19.20
N ALA A 352 -1.82 -18.93 20.40
CA ALA A 352 -2.40 -17.90 21.24
C ALA A 352 -2.37 -16.49 20.60
N TRP A 353 -1.34 -16.13 19.83
CA TRP A 353 -1.33 -14.90 19.02
C TRP A 353 -2.31 -14.96 17.84
N LEU A 354 -2.39 -16.10 17.15
CA LEU A 354 -3.22 -16.26 15.96
C LEU A 354 -4.71 -16.16 16.30
N TYR A 355 -5.13 -16.81 17.39
CA TYR A 355 -6.52 -16.91 17.84
C TYR A 355 -6.88 -15.95 19.01
N ASP A 356 -6.06 -14.91 19.23
CA ASP A 356 -6.30 -13.84 20.22
C ASP A 356 -6.59 -14.38 21.64
N GLY A 357 -5.86 -15.44 22.02
CA GLY A 357 -5.95 -16.11 23.32
C GLY A 357 -7.03 -17.19 23.45
N ALA A 358 -7.77 -17.51 22.38
CA ALA A 358 -8.70 -18.63 22.39
C ALA A 358 -7.97 -20.00 22.35
N ASP A 359 -8.58 -21.00 22.98
CA ASP A 359 -8.09 -22.39 23.06
C ASP A 359 -8.39 -23.15 21.76
N GLU A 360 -7.65 -22.79 20.70
CA GLU A 360 -7.82 -23.28 19.34
C GLU A 360 -6.44 -23.66 18.76
N HIS A 361 -6.37 -24.77 18.02
CA HIS A 361 -5.11 -25.33 17.53
C HIS A 361 -5.11 -25.51 16.00
N LEU A 362 -3.94 -25.30 15.38
CA LEU A 362 -3.70 -25.51 13.95
C LEU A 362 -3.45 -26.97 13.58
N PHE A 363 -2.95 -27.78 14.53
CA PHE A 363 -2.67 -29.20 14.32
C PHE A 363 -3.49 -30.11 15.27
N PRO A 364 -4.81 -29.91 15.41
CA PRO A 364 -5.63 -30.51 16.47
C PRO A 364 -5.55 -32.04 16.45
N GLY A 365 -5.49 -32.65 17.63
CA GLY A 365 -5.39 -34.11 17.79
C GLY A 365 -4.03 -34.73 17.41
N SER A 366 -3.07 -33.94 16.94
CA SER A 366 -1.70 -34.40 16.65
C SER A 366 -0.77 -34.34 17.89
N VAL A 367 0.47 -34.79 17.72
CA VAL A 367 1.53 -34.60 18.73
C VAL A 367 1.94 -33.13 18.91
N CYS A 368 1.62 -32.25 17.97
CA CYS A 368 1.96 -30.82 17.99
C CYS A 368 0.92 -29.95 18.72
N ALA A 369 -0.31 -30.42 18.91
CA ALA A 369 -1.40 -29.68 19.59
C ALA A 369 -1.67 -30.19 21.01
N GLY A 370 -0.63 -30.61 21.73
CA GLY A 370 -0.77 -31.19 23.08
C GLY A 370 0.12 -30.48 24.10
N PRO A 371 -0.22 -30.55 25.40
CA PRO A 371 0.54 -29.90 26.48
C PRO A 371 1.88 -30.61 26.80
N ARG A 372 2.40 -31.44 25.89
CA ARG A 372 3.76 -31.98 25.96
C ARG A 372 4.67 -31.02 25.20
N PRO A 373 5.86 -30.66 25.73
CA PRO A 373 6.82 -29.90 24.96
C PRO A 373 7.20 -30.70 23.70
N VAL A 374 6.72 -30.24 22.55
CA VAL A 374 7.45 -30.47 21.30
C VAL A 374 8.70 -29.59 21.37
N ASP A 375 9.83 -30.10 20.86
CA ASP A 375 11.04 -29.29 20.82
C ASP A 375 10.75 -28.06 19.92
N ASN A 376 11.22 -26.87 20.29
CA ASN A 376 11.16 -25.73 19.36
C ASN A 376 12.14 -25.98 18.20
N TRP A 377 11.95 -25.34 17.05
CA TRP A 377 13.00 -25.31 16.04
C TRP A 377 14.08 -24.29 16.45
N ASP A 378 14.92 -24.71 17.40
CA ASP A 378 16.11 -23.97 17.81
C ASP A 378 17.00 -23.71 16.59
N GLY A 379 17.24 -22.43 16.28
CA GLY A 379 18.07 -22.00 15.15
C GLY A 379 17.33 -21.61 13.87
N LEU A 380 15.98 -21.48 13.86
CA LEU A 380 15.26 -20.85 12.75
C LEU A 380 15.89 -19.50 12.34
N ASP A 381 16.01 -18.57 13.29
CA ASP A 381 16.57 -17.23 13.04
C ASP A 381 18.06 -17.31 12.62
N ALA A 382 18.81 -18.30 13.11
CA ALA A 382 20.19 -18.52 12.68
C ALA A 382 20.27 -18.97 11.20
N HIS A 383 19.36 -19.83 10.75
CA HIS A 383 19.24 -20.21 9.34
C HIS A 383 18.78 -19.05 8.43
N VAL A 384 18.05 -18.07 8.96
CA VAL A 384 17.70 -16.82 8.25
C VAL A 384 18.94 -15.94 8.12
N ASN A 385 19.58 -15.62 9.24
CA ASN A 385 20.76 -14.74 9.32
C ASN A 385 21.98 -15.23 8.51
N GLU A 386 22.22 -16.55 8.47
CA GLU A 386 23.29 -17.14 7.63
C GLU A 386 23.06 -16.84 6.14
N HIS A 387 21.80 -16.73 5.70
CA HIS A 387 21.46 -16.53 4.30
C HIS A 387 21.50 -15.07 3.84
N GLU A 388 21.21 -14.10 4.73
CA GLU A 388 21.46 -12.68 4.44
C GLU A 388 22.96 -12.45 4.19
N HIS A 389 23.83 -13.14 4.95
CA HIS A 389 25.28 -13.09 4.73
C HIS A 389 25.70 -13.71 3.39
N ILE A 390 25.02 -14.77 2.94
CA ILE A 390 25.25 -15.43 1.65
C ILE A 390 24.73 -14.59 0.46
N GLN A 391 23.59 -13.91 0.57
CA GLN A 391 23.11 -13.01 -0.49
C GLN A 391 24.03 -11.79 -0.65
N ASN A 392 24.46 -11.18 0.46
CA ASN A 392 25.42 -10.08 0.43
C ASN A 392 26.77 -10.50 -0.19
N THR A 393 27.24 -11.74 0.03
CA THR A 393 28.45 -12.24 -0.64
C THR A 393 28.21 -12.60 -2.11
N HIS A 394 27.08 -13.22 -2.49
CA HIS A 394 26.80 -13.52 -3.90
C HIS A 394 26.53 -12.27 -4.77
N GLU A 395 26.01 -11.18 -4.21
CA GLU A 395 25.95 -9.90 -4.94
C GLU A 395 27.34 -9.27 -5.12
N SER A 396 28.22 -9.39 -4.12
CA SER A 396 29.64 -9.02 -4.26
C SER A 396 30.32 -9.86 -5.34
N GLU A 397 30.15 -11.18 -5.31
CA GLU A 397 30.74 -12.11 -6.28
C GLU A 397 30.19 -11.92 -7.69
N ARG A 398 28.91 -11.55 -7.86
CA ARG A 398 28.35 -11.17 -9.19
C ARG A 398 28.98 -9.89 -9.73
N ARG A 399 29.26 -8.90 -8.87
CA ARG A 399 29.99 -7.68 -9.27
C ARG A 399 31.42 -8.00 -9.70
N ASP A 400 32.09 -8.94 -9.03
CA ASP A 400 33.46 -9.36 -9.36
C ASP A 400 33.53 -10.30 -10.58
N ALA A 401 32.54 -11.19 -10.78
CA ALA A 401 32.49 -12.12 -11.90
C ALA A 401 32.27 -11.43 -13.27
N LEU A 402 31.62 -10.27 -13.28
CA LEU A 402 31.48 -9.42 -14.47
C LEU A 402 32.78 -8.66 -14.83
N ALA A 403 33.83 -8.73 -14.00
CA ALA A 403 35.10 -8.01 -14.19
C ALA A 403 36.21 -8.85 -14.88
N VAL A 404 35.90 -10.01 -15.47
CA VAL A 404 36.90 -10.86 -16.14
C VAL A 404 37.32 -10.28 -17.51
N LYS A 405 38.48 -9.59 -17.53
CA LYS A 405 39.26 -9.34 -18.76
C LYS A 405 40.22 -10.51 -19.06
N PRO A 406 40.53 -10.81 -20.34
CA PRO A 406 41.41 -11.90 -20.70
C PRO A 406 42.88 -11.65 -20.33
N GLN A 407 43.50 -12.66 -19.72
CA GLN A 407 44.96 -12.82 -19.59
C GLN A 407 45.58 -13.41 -20.89
N PRO A 408 46.92 -13.56 -21.06
CA PRO A 408 48.04 -13.26 -20.15
C PRO A 408 49.24 -12.49 -20.76
N ARG A 409 50.09 -11.87 -19.90
CA ARG A 409 51.56 -11.94 -20.03
C ARG A 409 52.34 -11.56 -18.75
N ALA A 410 52.78 -12.62 -18.06
CA ALA A 410 54.01 -12.81 -17.26
C ALA A 410 54.72 -11.67 -16.48
N MET A 411 54.97 -11.97 -15.18
CA MET A 411 56.11 -11.57 -14.31
C MET A 411 56.25 -10.07 -13.96
N MET A 412 56.25 -9.67 -12.67
CA MET A 412 57.16 -10.15 -11.60
C MET A 412 56.49 -10.32 -10.22
N LYS A 413 57.26 -10.85 -9.25
CA LYS A 413 56.84 -11.28 -7.91
C LYS A 413 56.90 -10.19 -6.82
N GLU A 414 56.26 -10.56 -5.69
CA GLU A 414 56.57 -10.20 -4.28
C GLU A 414 56.13 -8.79 -3.81
N THR A 415 55.73 -8.56 -2.54
CA THR A 415 55.82 -9.39 -1.30
C THR A 415 54.53 -9.33 -0.45
N LYS A 416 54.31 -10.32 0.45
CA LYS A 416 53.24 -10.33 1.49
C LYS A 416 53.49 -9.33 2.63
N CYS A 417 52.42 -8.86 3.28
CA CYS A 417 52.29 -8.90 4.75
C CYS A 417 50.83 -8.81 5.23
N SER A 418 50.49 -9.60 6.26
CA SER A 418 49.14 -9.77 6.79
C SER A 418 48.85 -8.86 7.99
N ARG A 419 47.57 -8.66 8.33
CA ARG A 419 47.15 -8.39 9.72
C ARG A 419 45.93 -9.21 10.11
N HIS A 420 45.95 -9.72 11.34
CA HIS A 420 44.88 -10.53 11.93
C HIS A 420 43.75 -9.68 12.51
N GLN A 421 42.63 -10.38 12.70
CA GLN A 421 41.42 -9.95 13.39
C GLN A 421 41.68 -9.48 14.83
N ALA A 422 40.76 -8.65 15.34
CA ALA A 422 40.28 -8.74 16.71
C ALA A 422 38.77 -8.48 16.71
N SER A 423 38.02 -9.28 17.46
CA SER A 423 36.54 -9.30 17.49
C SER A 423 35.95 -8.34 18.51
N THR A 424 34.66 -8.08 18.33
CA THR A 424 33.71 -7.47 19.27
C THR A 424 33.60 -8.23 20.61
N VAL A 425 33.04 -7.57 21.63
CA VAL A 425 31.74 -7.94 22.27
C VAL A 425 31.25 -6.82 23.21
N HIS A 426 29.92 -6.76 23.38
CA HIS A 426 29.12 -5.81 24.14
C HIS A 426 29.41 -5.73 25.66
N GLY A 427 28.87 -4.67 26.28
CA GLY A 427 28.49 -4.66 27.69
C GLY A 427 27.19 -3.88 27.91
N THR A 428 26.25 -4.46 28.64
CA THR A 428 25.10 -3.77 29.25
C THR A 428 25.34 -3.58 30.76
N GLU A 429 24.62 -2.63 31.36
CA GLU A 429 24.67 -2.30 32.80
C GLU A 429 24.10 -3.49 33.65
N ALA A 430 24.26 -3.59 34.98
CA ALA A 430 24.52 -2.57 36.00
C ALA A 430 25.09 -3.16 37.33
N GLU A 431 25.25 -2.26 38.32
CA GLU A 431 25.24 -2.45 39.80
C GLU A 431 26.52 -2.67 40.65
N ILE A 432 26.86 -1.58 41.38
CA ILE A 432 27.06 -1.49 42.85
C ILE A 432 28.14 -2.38 43.54
N THR A 433 29.30 -1.79 43.90
CA THR A 433 29.74 -1.51 45.31
C THR A 433 31.24 -1.17 45.46
N ARG A 434 31.55 -0.07 46.20
CA ARG A 434 32.74 0.28 47.04
C ARG A 434 34.06 -0.55 46.90
N ALA A 435 35.28 0.01 46.98
CA ALA A 435 35.73 1.21 47.71
C ALA A 435 37.15 1.68 47.27
N ASN A 436 37.49 2.96 47.58
CA ASN A 436 38.84 3.49 47.89
C ASN A 436 39.96 3.37 46.83
N HIS A 437 40.97 4.23 46.70
CA HIS A 437 41.34 5.59 47.17
C HIS A 437 42.49 5.98 46.21
N GLY A 438 42.75 7.21 45.77
CA GLY A 438 42.16 8.54 45.96
C GLY A 438 43.11 9.58 45.31
N LEU A 439 42.88 10.89 45.56
CA LEU A 439 43.71 12.04 45.14
C LEU A 439 43.74 12.31 43.61
N ARG A 440 43.67 13.55 43.11
CA ARG A 440 43.19 14.85 43.64
C ARG A 440 43.11 15.81 42.43
N GLN A 441 42.16 16.76 42.42
CA GLN A 441 42.27 18.18 41.95
C GLN A 441 43.13 18.52 40.68
N GLN A 442 42.75 19.41 39.74
CA GLN A 442 41.98 20.66 39.87
C GLN A 442 41.90 21.38 38.49
N LEU A 443 40.94 22.34 38.32
CA LEU A 443 41.02 23.56 37.44
C LEU A 443 41.10 23.34 35.90
N LEU A 444 40.78 24.32 35.04
CA LEU A 444 39.68 25.33 34.95
C LEU A 444 39.74 25.93 33.51
N SER A 445 38.66 26.62 33.08
CA SER A 445 38.62 27.68 32.05
C SER A 445 39.00 27.42 30.57
N GLN A 446 38.16 27.96 29.68
CA GLN A 446 38.37 28.21 28.24
C GLN A 446 39.33 29.42 28.01
N PRO A 447 39.42 30.05 26.81
CA PRO A 447 39.37 29.59 25.40
C PRO A 447 40.63 30.05 24.62
N TYR A 448 40.80 29.69 23.33
CA TYR A 448 41.53 30.57 22.37
C TYR A 448 41.09 30.39 20.91
N MET A 449 40.97 31.52 20.20
CA MET A 449 40.80 31.61 18.74
C MET A 449 42.11 31.32 18.00
N ALA A 450 42.02 30.94 16.72
CA ALA A 450 43.10 31.10 15.75
C ALA A 450 42.54 31.63 14.41
N THR A 451 43.29 32.54 13.79
CA THR A 451 42.90 33.36 12.63
C THR A 451 43.40 32.80 11.29
N CYS A 452 42.75 33.19 10.19
CA CYS A 452 43.26 32.97 8.83
C CYS A 452 44.24 34.07 8.42
N ASP A 453 45.14 33.77 7.47
CA ASP A 453 45.84 34.79 6.68
C ASP A 453 46.14 34.30 5.25
N VAL A 454 46.32 35.22 4.30
CA VAL A 454 46.26 34.98 2.84
C VAL A 454 47.51 35.52 2.11
N VAL A 455 48.04 34.79 1.13
CA VAL A 455 48.91 35.35 0.06
C VAL A 455 48.55 34.76 -1.31
N SER A 456 48.53 35.60 -2.35
CA SER A 456 48.06 35.27 -3.71
C SER A 456 49.18 35.16 -4.75
N ASN A 457 48.92 34.51 -5.89
CA ASN A 457 49.28 35.01 -7.24
C ASN A 457 48.59 34.23 -8.41
N ARG A 458 48.40 34.90 -9.55
CA ARG A 458 47.87 34.46 -10.87
C ARG A 458 48.75 35.11 -11.99
N PRO A 459 48.54 35.02 -13.35
CA PRO A 459 47.55 34.31 -14.20
C PRO A 459 48.11 33.62 -15.49
N GLN A 460 47.19 33.23 -16.42
CA GLN A 460 47.29 33.00 -17.90
C GLN A 460 47.26 31.52 -18.38
N ASN A 461 46.14 31.00 -18.92
CA ASN A 461 45.62 31.03 -20.33
C ASN A 461 46.18 29.87 -21.20
N HIS A 462 45.44 29.11 -22.03
CA HIS A 462 44.03 29.11 -22.49
C HIS A 462 43.62 27.73 -23.10
N ASN A 463 42.35 27.29 -22.94
CA ASN A 463 41.52 26.42 -23.83
C ASN A 463 42.02 24.98 -24.22
N ARG A 464 41.20 23.93 -24.38
CA ARG A 464 39.73 23.77 -24.58
C ARG A 464 39.28 22.29 -24.31
N ALA A 465 38.03 22.13 -23.85
CA ALA A 465 37.07 21.03 -24.13
C ALA A 465 37.14 19.60 -23.47
N CYS A 466 36.00 19.24 -22.85
CA CYS A 466 35.33 17.93 -22.73
C CYS A 466 35.73 16.84 -21.69
N GLN A 467 34.94 16.83 -20.59
CA GLN A 467 34.18 15.68 -20.02
C GLN A 467 34.87 14.37 -19.57
N SER A 468 34.85 14.12 -18.25
CA SER A 468 34.45 12.82 -17.65
C SER A 468 34.16 13.00 -16.14
N TYR A 469 33.27 12.17 -15.59
CA TYR A 469 32.77 12.25 -14.21
C TYR A 469 33.79 11.75 -13.16
N PRO A 470 33.83 12.35 -11.95
CA PRO A 470 34.33 11.69 -10.75
C PRO A 470 33.19 11.06 -9.93
N THR A 471 33.33 9.78 -9.62
CA THR A 471 32.47 9.03 -8.69
C THR A 471 32.48 9.67 -7.30
N VAL A 472 31.32 9.99 -6.74
CA VAL A 472 31.21 10.52 -5.36
C VAL A 472 31.11 9.36 -4.38
N LEU A 473 31.95 9.40 -3.33
CA LEU A 473 31.89 8.47 -2.21
C LEU A 473 30.55 8.60 -1.48
N PHE A 474 30.00 7.49 -1.00
CA PHE A 474 28.90 7.49 -0.04
C PHE A 474 29.33 8.24 1.24
N SER A 475 28.96 9.51 1.34
CA SER A 475 28.95 10.22 2.61
C SER A 475 27.79 9.69 3.44
N ALA A 476 28.06 9.31 4.69
CA ALA A 476 27.00 8.98 5.65
C ALA A 476 25.95 10.10 5.68
N CYS A 477 24.67 9.73 5.63
CA CYS A 477 23.60 10.70 5.85
C CYS A 477 23.79 11.34 7.23
N PRO A 478 23.89 12.67 7.35
CA PRO A 478 23.82 13.29 8.66
C PRO A 478 22.41 13.04 9.20
N LEU A 479 22.32 12.33 10.32
CA LEU A 479 21.15 12.42 11.19
C LEU A 479 20.97 13.91 11.52
N VAL A 480 19.97 14.55 10.89
CA VAL A 480 19.64 15.95 11.17
C VAL A 480 19.25 16.00 12.65
N SER A 481 20.06 16.68 13.47
CA SER A 481 19.74 16.82 14.88
C SER A 481 18.35 17.44 15.00
N ARG A 482 17.48 16.82 15.82
CA ARG A 482 16.13 17.31 16.13
C ARG A 482 16.11 18.78 16.58
N ASP A 483 17.24 19.28 17.08
CA ASP A 483 17.40 20.65 17.56
C ASP A 483 17.52 21.72 16.46
N ILE A 484 17.87 21.35 15.22
CA ILE A 484 18.15 22.31 14.12
C ILE A 484 16.86 22.95 13.59
N CYS A 485 15.80 22.16 13.43
CA CYS A 485 14.52 22.59 12.86
C CYS A 485 13.40 22.79 13.90
N ASN A 486 13.76 22.82 15.19
CA ASN A 486 12.83 23.11 16.28
C ASN A 486 12.47 24.62 16.25
N PRO A 487 11.19 25.00 16.05
CA PRO A 487 10.76 26.41 15.99
C PRO A 487 11.05 27.21 17.28
N LYS A 488 11.43 26.56 18.38
CA LYS A 488 11.77 27.17 19.67
C LYS A 488 13.26 27.54 19.80
N ASN A 489 14.09 27.35 18.75
CA ASN A 489 15.55 27.46 18.82
C ASN A 489 16.14 28.58 17.94
N ASP A 490 15.92 29.85 18.33
CA ASP A 490 16.25 31.09 17.59
C ASP A 490 17.74 31.34 17.20
N ARG A 491 18.68 30.44 17.50
CA ARG A 491 20.12 30.80 17.51
C ARG A 491 20.87 30.66 16.19
N ILE A 492 20.29 30.03 15.16
CA ILE A 492 21.02 29.65 13.92
C ILE A 492 20.37 30.22 12.64
N PHE A 493 19.07 30.53 12.68
CA PHE A 493 18.28 30.98 11.53
C PHE A 493 17.50 32.25 11.85
N LYS A 494 17.11 33.05 10.84
CA LYS A 494 15.98 33.99 10.98
C LYS A 494 14.67 33.20 10.82
N PHE A 495 14.49 32.19 11.67
CA PHE A 495 13.31 31.34 11.65
C PHE A 495 12.12 32.19 12.12
N SER A 496 11.13 32.38 11.26
CA SER A 496 9.83 32.89 11.69
C SER A 496 8.78 31.94 11.17
N CYS A 497 8.11 31.22 12.08
CA CYS A 497 6.83 30.62 11.73
C CYS A 497 5.79 31.71 11.51
N SER A 498 5.87 32.79 12.29
CA SER A 498 5.03 33.99 12.21
C SER A 498 5.41 34.93 11.06
N VAL A 499 5.47 34.42 9.82
CA VAL A 499 5.50 35.27 8.62
C VAL A 499 4.07 35.75 8.35
N GLY A 500 3.79 37.05 8.50
CA GLY A 500 2.52 37.67 8.13
C GLY A 500 1.70 38.25 9.31
N SER A 501 0.60 38.94 8.97
CA SER A 501 -0.44 39.34 9.92
C SER A 501 -1.26 38.13 10.39
N SER A 502 -2.19 38.32 11.33
CA SER A 502 -2.98 37.18 11.85
C SER A 502 -3.72 36.43 10.73
N CYS A 503 -3.83 35.12 10.91
CA CYS A 503 -4.37 34.18 9.93
C CYS A 503 -5.87 33.93 10.11
N ASP A 504 -6.49 34.59 11.07
CA ASP A 504 -7.71 34.13 11.72
C ASP A 504 -8.89 34.15 10.73
N SER A 505 -8.81 34.96 9.68
CA SER A 505 -9.76 35.00 8.55
C SER A 505 -9.82 33.71 7.71
N PHE A 506 -8.84 32.80 7.80
CA PHE A 506 -8.87 31.50 7.14
C PHE A 506 -9.56 30.42 7.97
N PHE A 507 -9.90 30.72 9.22
CA PHE A 507 -10.63 29.86 10.14
C PHE A 507 -12.02 30.46 10.40
N VAL A 508 -12.96 29.62 10.85
CA VAL A 508 -14.32 30.08 11.18
C VAL A 508 -14.33 30.82 12.53
N ALA A 509 -13.47 30.40 13.44
CA ALA A 509 -13.24 30.99 14.77
C ALA A 509 -11.85 30.59 15.29
N ASP A 510 -11.43 31.22 16.38
CA ASP A 510 -10.20 30.90 17.12
C ASP A 510 -10.43 29.82 18.19
N PRO A 511 -9.41 29.00 18.53
CA PRO A 511 -8.04 29.02 17.99
C PRO A 511 -7.86 28.11 16.76
N TRP A 512 -6.70 28.19 16.11
CA TRP A 512 -6.27 27.18 15.13
C TRP A 512 -6.42 25.75 15.69
N PRO A 513 -6.94 24.79 14.88
CA PRO A 513 -7.22 23.44 15.34
C PRO A 513 -5.96 22.65 15.68
N LYS A 514 -6.15 21.58 16.46
CA LYS A 514 -5.08 20.64 16.81
C LYS A 514 -4.64 19.87 15.56
N SER A 515 -3.38 19.47 15.54
CA SER A 515 -2.87 18.51 14.56
C SER A 515 -3.29 17.09 14.91
N SER A 516 -3.39 16.22 13.90
CA SER A 516 -3.44 14.76 14.08
C SER A 516 -2.05 14.15 14.34
N PHE A 517 -0.98 14.94 14.22
CA PHE A 517 0.40 14.51 14.45
C PHE A 517 0.70 14.47 15.96
N GLN A 518 1.32 13.37 16.42
CA GLN A 518 1.53 13.10 17.85
C GLN A 518 2.52 14.04 18.56
N SER A 519 3.28 14.87 17.83
CA SER A 519 4.21 15.85 18.40
C SER A 519 4.12 17.20 17.71
N SER A 520 3.79 18.23 18.50
CA SER A 520 3.72 19.62 18.05
C SER A 520 5.06 20.37 18.10
N ASP A 521 6.14 19.74 18.58
CA ASP A 521 7.45 20.41 18.77
C ASP A 521 8.17 20.77 17.46
N SER A 522 7.66 20.29 16.33
CA SER A 522 8.12 20.65 14.98
C SER A 522 7.03 21.32 14.13
N THR A 523 5.87 21.65 14.72
CA THR A 523 4.77 22.30 14.00
C THR A 523 5.01 23.80 13.90
N CYS A 524 5.04 24.30 12.67
CA CYS A 524 5.23 25.70 12.31
C CYS A 524 3.92 26.25 11.71
N ARG A 525 3.30 27.21 12.39
CA ARG A 525 2.06 27.87 11.93
C ARG A 525 2.39 29.06 11.05
N ILE A 526 2.20 28.91 9.75
CA ILE A 526 2.62 29.86 8.70
C ILE A 526 1.40 30.53 8.09
N CYS A 527 1.40 31.87 8.02
CA CYS A 527 0.48 32.60 7.16
C CYS A 527 1.13 32.78 5.79
N GLN A 528 0.63 32.05 4.81
CA GLN A 528 1.24 32.01 3.48
C GLN A 528 1.15 33.38 2.82
N THR A 529 2.29 33.94 2.39
CA THR A 529 2.37 35.15 1.57
C THR A 529 3.15 34.87 0.28
N LEU A 530 3.06 35.77 -0.70
CA LEU A 530 3.96 35.78 -1.85
C LEU A 530 5.21 36.62 -1.56
N ALA A 531 6.28 36.41 -2.33
CA ALA A 531 7.49 37.24 -2.32
C ALA A 531 7.18 38.76 -2.30
N GLY A 532 7.65 39.48 -1.28
CA GLY A 532 7.41 40.92 -1.09
C GLY A 532 5.97 41.31 -0.69
N GLY A 533 5.04 40.35 -0.63
CA GLY A 533 3.65 40.56 -0.27
C GLY A 533 3.41 40.56 1.24
N ARG A 534 2.44 41.37 1.68
CA ARG A 534 1.91 41.35 3.07
C ARG A 534 0.49 40.78 3.19
N LYS A 535 -0.19 40.54 2.06
CA LYS A 535 -1.49 39.86 1.99
C LYS A 535 -1.24 38.36 2.17
N SER A 536 -1.80 37.78 3.22
CA SER A 536 -1.84 36.32 3.39
C SER A 536 -2.84 35.72 2.40
N VAL A 537 -2.57 34.52 1.88
CA VAL A 537 -3.41 33.82 0.89
C VAL A 537 -4.05 32.54 1.42
N PHE A 538 -3.40 31.85 2.37
CA PHE A 538 -3.98 30.78 3.17
C PHE A 538 -3.14 30.55 4.45
N ALA A 539 -3.61 29.67 5.34
CA ALA A 539 -2.89 29.29 6.55
C ALA A 539 -2.37 27.85 6.44
N THR A 540 -1.17 27.57 6.96
CA THR A 540 -0.56 26.22 6.98
C THR A 540 -0.04 25.87 8.37
N ALA A 541 -0.41 24.70 8.89
CA ALA A 541 0.34 24.01 9.95
C ALA A 541 1.33 23.06 9.27
N PHE A 542 2.61 23.44 9.25
CA PHE A 542 3.67 22.71 8.54
C PHE A 542 4.58 21.99 9.53
N ASN A 543 4.86 20.71 9.33
CA ASN A 543 5.79 20.00 10.19
C ASN A 543 7.22 20.08 9.63
N THR A 544 8.13 20.75 10.34
CA THR A 544 9.53 20.93 9.89
C THR A 544 10.36 19.65 9.99
N HIS A 545 9.95 18.67 10.80
CA HIS A 545 10.63 17.38 10.91
C HIS A 545 10.23 16.43 9.77
N TYR A 546 8.92 16.26 9.54
CA TYR A 546 8.39 15.43 8.45
C TYR A 546 8.46 16.11 7.08
N ARG A 547 8.68 17.43 7.04
CA ARG A 547 8.77 18.29 5.85
C ARG A 547 7.51 18.26 4.96
N ILE A 548 6.35 18.01 5.55
CA ILE A 548 5.04 18.03 4.91
C ILE A 548 4.02 18.87 5.71
N PRO A 549 2.95 19.37 5.07
CA PRO A 549 1.85 20.03 5.77
C PRO A 549 1.05 19.02 6.59
N GLU A 550 0.86 19.33 7.87
CA GLU A 550 -0.10 18.63 8.73
C GLU A 550 -1.51 18.97 8.26
N TYR A 551 -1.76 20.27 8.06
CA TYR A 551 -2.92 20.79 7.33
C TYR A 551 -2.69 22.19 6.75
N THR A 552 -3.56 22.58 5.82
CA THR A 552 -3.76 23.96 5.36
C THR A 552 -5.23 24.34 5.47
N ALA A 553 -5.51 25.55 5.96
CA ALA A 553 -6.86 26.11 6.07
C ALA A 553 -7.06 27.25 5.05
N SER A 554 -8.24 27.34 4.46
CA SER A 554 -8.57 28.33 3.44
C SER A 554 -10.05 28.73 3.48
N ALA A 555 -10.31 30.02 3.29
CA ALA A 555 -11.63 30.61 3.24
C ALA A 555 -12.03 30.83 1.77
N ILE A 556 -12.71 29.84 1.18
CA ILE A 556 -12.99 29.80 -0.25
C ILE A 556 -14.25 30.60 -0.58
N THR A 557 -14.08 31.72 -1.28
CA THR A 557 -15.18 32.50 -1.88
C THR A 557 -15.04 32.46 -3.39
N ARG A 558 -15.90 31.72 -4.09
CA ARG A 558 -15.85 31.55 -5.55
C ARG A 558 -17.08 32.15 -6.21
N ASP A 559 -16.90 33.32 -6.83
CA ASP A 559 -17.94 33.90 -7.68
C ASP A 559 -18.01 33.11 -9.00
N PRO A 560 -19.17 32.55 -9.40
CA PRO A 560 -19.33 31.82 -10.67
C PRO A 560 -19.15 32.70 -11.91
N ASP A 561 -19.32 34.02 -11.80
CA ASP A 561 -19.25 34.95 -12.93
C ASP A 561 -17.81 35.45 -13.18
N LEU A 562 -16.86 35.14 -12.29
CA LEU A 562 -15.43 35.36 -12.50
C LEU A 562 -14.81 34.22 -13.32
N PRO A 563 -13.94 34.54 -14.31
CA PRO A 563 -13.30 33.55 -15.15
C PRO A 563 -12.31 32.69 -14.36
N GLU A 564 -12.18 31.43 -14.76
CA GLU A 564 -11.15 30.54 -14.22
C GLU A 564 -9.80 30.80 -14.88
N LEU A 565 -8.76 30.84 -14.07
CA LEU A 565 -7.37 31.04 -14.46
C LEU A 565 -6.72 29.71 -14.84
N GLU A 566 -5.92 29.71 -15.91
CA GLU A 566 -5.13 28.53 -16.30
C GLU A 566 -4.15 28.13 -15.20
N ARG A 567 -3.86 26.83 -15.07
CA ARG A 567 -2.90 26.31 -14.07
C ARG A 567 -1.47 26.73 -14.45
N PRO A 568 -0.73 27.46 -13.58
CA PRO A 568 0.67 27.79 -13.83
C PRO A 568 1.56 26.56 -14.05
N SER A 569 2.46 26.64 -15.02
CA SER A 569 3.49 25.64 -15.26
C SER A 569 4.83 26.10 -14.67
N GLY A 570 5.49 25.21 -13.92
CA GLY A 570 6.85 25.45 -13.41
C GLY A 570 6.96 26.55 -12.34
N LEU A 571 6.13 26.51 -11.28
CA LEU A 571 6.27 27.31 -10.06
C LEU A 571 6.85 26.52 -8.86
N TRP A 572 7.08 25.21 -9.03
CA TRP A 572 7.50 24.31 -7.95
C TRP A 572 8.90 24.55 -7.41
N ASP A 573 9.72 25.35 -8.12
CA ASP A 573 11.06 25.75 -7.69
C ASP A 573 11.07 26.75 -6.52
N ARG A 574 9.89 27.25 -6.11
CA ARG A 574 9.67 28.15 -4.97
C ARG A 574 9.90 27.47 -3.62
N VAL A 575 10.53 28.22 -2.71
CA VAL A 575 10.69 27.86 -1.29
C VAL A 575 10.09 28.91 -0.37
N GLN A 576 9.69 28.50 0.83
CA GLN A 576 9.30 29.41 1.90
C GLN A 576 10.56 30.04 2.49
N LEU A 577 10.76 31.35 2.28
CA LEU A 577 11.99 32.01 2.73
C LEU A 577 12.15 32.06 4.25
N GLY A 578 11.05 32.21 5.01
CA GLY A 578 11.10 32.16 6.49
C GLY A 578 11.59 30.84 7.11
N LEU A 579 11.74 29.77 6.29
CA LEU A 579 12.32 28.48 6.67
C LEU A 579 13.75 28.27 6.11
N CYS A 580 14.35 29.29 5.48
CA CYS A 580 15.71 29.23 4.94
C CYS A 580 16.76 29.75 5.92
N GLY A 581 18.01 29.30 5.73
CA GLY A 581 19.20 29.77 6.42
C GLY A 581 19.39 31.28 6.32
N LYS A 582 19.79 31.91 7.42
CA LYS A 582 20.10 33.36 7.51
C LYS A 582 20.98 33.85 6.34
N LYS A 583 21.90 33.01 5.89
CA LYS A 583 22.80 33.27 4.75
C LYS A 583 22.06 33.55 3.43
N VAL A 584 20.87 33.00 3.21
CA VAL A 584 20.04 33.32 2.04
C VAL A 584 19.58 34.77 2.12
N HIS A 585 18.97 35.17 3.24
CA HIS A 585 18.53 36.54 3.50
C HIS A 585 19.68 37.55 3.41
N ASP A 586 20.79 37.28 4.10
CA ASP A 586 21.99 38.13 4.08
C ASP A 586 22.53 38.32 2.65
N THR A 587 22.55 37.24 1.85
CA THR A 587 23.05 37.31 0.47
C THR A 587 22.12 38.10 -0.42
N ILE A 588 20.79 37.95 -0.27
CA ILE A 588 19.82 38.76 -1.03
C ILE A 588 19.95 40.23 -0.65
N TYR A 589 19.94 40.56 0.65
CA TYR A 589 20.11 41.93 1.13
C TYR A 589 21.37 42.61 0.53
N VAL A 590 22.53 41.96 0.64
CA VAL A 590 23.82 42.51 0.17
C VAL A 590 23.93 42.58 -1.36
N ARG A 591 23.26 41.69 -2.11
CA ARG A 591 23.43 41.58 -3.57
C ARG A 591 22.29 42.19 -4.39
N CYS A 592 21.19 42.57 -3.75
CA CYS A 592 19.93 42.88 -4.42
C CYS A 592 19.29 44.17 -3.89
N ASP A 593 20.11 45.21 -3.67
CA ASP A 593 19.70 46.58 -3.33
C ASP A 593 18.99 46.68 -1.95
N GLU A 594 19.56 46.04 -0.92
CA GLU A 594 19.10 46.07 0.49
C GLU A 594 17.66 45.54 0.70
N VAL A 595 17.20 44.67 -0.20
CA VAL A 595 15.89 44.02 -0.11
C VAL A 595 15.79 43.12 1.13
N GLU A 596 15.00 43.57 2.11
CA GLU A 596 14.63 42.80 3.30
C GLU A 596 13.65 41.68 2.95
N THR A 597 14.06 40.43 3.21
CA THR A 597 13.31 39.20 2.87
C THR A 597 12.73 38.46 4.08
N ASP A 598 12.92 39.00 5.30
CA ASP A 598 12.53 38.35 6.56
C ASP A 598 11.02 38.07 6.69
N SER A 599 10.19 38.82 5.95
CA SER A 599 8.73 38.72 5.94
C SER A 599 8.17 38.12 4.65
N TRP A 600 9.03 37.59 3.78
CA TRP A 600 8.61 37.02 2.50
C TRP A 600 8.20 35.56 2.67
N GLY A 601 7.07 35.21 2.07
CA GLY A 601 6.65 33.82 1.93
C GLY A 601 7.30 33.14 0.73
N VAL A 602 6.49 32.47 -0.08
CA VAL A 602 6.99 31.63 -1.17
C VAL A 602 7.63 32.45 -2.28
N THR A 603 8.88 32.11 -2.56
CA THR A 603 9.77 32.92 -3.41
C THR A 603 10.63 32.04 -4.31
N ARG A 604 10.85 32.51 -5.54
CA ARG A 604 11.90 32.03 -6.45
C ARG A 604 12.66 33.21 -7.07
N MET A 605 13.71 32.91 -7.83
CA MET A 605 14.60 33.93 -8.41
C MET A 605 13.87 35.00 -9.26
N SER A 606 12.86 34.62 -10.04
CA SER A 606 12.08 35.60 -10.83
C SER A 606 11.36 36.63 -9.95
N ASP A 607 10.95 36.23 -8.76
CA ASP A 607 10.14 37.07 -7.88
C ASP A 607 11.03 38.05 -7.11
N ILE A 608 12.26 37.63 -6.76
CA ILE A 608 13.33 38.55 -6.30
C ILE A 608 13.62 39.60 -7.38
N TRP A 609 13.77 39.21 -8.65
CA TRP A 609 14.03 40.14 -9.75
C TRP A 609 12.92 41.15 -10.01
N LYS A 610 11.64 40.77 -9.84
CA LYS A 610 10.48 41.67 -9.95
C LYS A 610 10.58 42.80 -8.92
N VAL A 611 10.94 42.49 -7.68
CA VAL A 611 11.05 43.49 -6.60
C VAL A 611 12.34 44.30 -6.70
N SER A 612 13.49 43.67 -7.03
CA SER A 612 14.80 44.32 -7.05
C SER A 612 15.16 45.06 -8.36
N GLY A 613 14.20 45.23 -9.28
CA GLY A 613 14.42 45.97 -10.53
C GLY A 613 15.62 45.51 -11.37
N THR A 614 15.84 44.18 -11.51
CA THR A 614 16.92 43.54 -12.31
C THR A 614 18.38 43.77 -11.87
N ARG A 615 18.64 44.46 -10.74
CA ARG A 615 20.03 44.70 -10.25
C ARG A 615 20.65 43.54 -9.48
N CYS A 616 19.84 42.59 -9.01
CA CYS A 616 20.22 41.47 -8.18
C CYS A 616 21.15 40.47 -8.91
N ARG A 617 22.43 40.48 -8.54
CA ARG A 617 23.47 39.55 -9.05
C ARG A 617 23.94 38.63 -7.94
N LEU A 618 23.20 37.53 -7.75
CA LEU A 618 23.55 36.49 -6.79
C LEU A 618 24.75 35.67 -7.26
N SER A 619 25.75 35.55 -6.39
CA SER A 619 26.85 34.59 -6.50
C SER A 619 27.22 34.15 -5.07
N PRO A 620 26.99 32.88 -4.69
CA PRO A 620 26.39 31.79 -5.49
C PRO A 620 24.94 32.09 -5.93
N SER A 621 24.40 31.33 -6.89
CA SER A 621 23.07 31.59 -7.46
C SER A 621 21.93 31.34 -6.45
N PHE A 622 20.69 31.74 -6.79
CA PHE A 622 19.56 31.45 -5.90
C PHE A 622 19.32 29.95 -5.73
N ASP A 623 19.49 29.15 -6.79
CA ASP A 623 19.34 27.70 -6.70
C ASP A 623 20.46 27.06 -5.86
N ASP A 624 21.71 27.51 -5.99
CA ASP A 624 22.80 27.08 -5.12
C ASP A 624 22.51 27.41 -3.64
N LEU A 625 21.96 28.60 -3.36
CA LEU A 625 21.56 29.03 -2.03
C LEU A 625 20.39 28.19 -1.49
N LYS A 626 19.41 27.89 -2.34
CA LYS A 626 18.23 27.08 -2.03
C LYS A 626 18.60 25.66 -1.62
N GLU A 627 19.33 24.94 -2.48
CA GLU A 627 19.76 23.57 -2.19
C GLU A 627 20.67 23.50 -0.95
N SER A 628 21.53 24.52 -0.75
CA SER A 628 22.48 24.53 0.37
C SER A 628 21.91 24.98 1.72
N HIS A 629 20.83 25.78 1.74
CA HIS A 629 20.40 26.49 2.97
C HIS A 629 18.88 26.53 3.18
N CYS A 630 18.02 26.06 2.26
CA CYS A 630 16.56 26.07 2.48
C CYS A 630 15.98 24.70 2.85
N GLY A 631 16.60 23.60 2.43
CA GLY A 631 16.01 22.26 2.58
C GLY A 631 16.13 21.60 3.96
N ASP A 632 16.78 22.23 4.94
CA ASP A 632 16.94 21.63 6.28
C ASP A 632 15.58 21.34 6.91
N CYS A 633 14.64 22.30 6.79
CA CYS A 633 13.38 22.32 7.54
C CYS A 633 12.12 22.43 6.65
N GLN A 634 12.25 22.22 5.34
CA GLN A 634 11.14 22.12 4.37
C GLN A 634 11.55 21.19 3.20
N GLY A 635 10.58 20.63 2.47
CA GLY A 635 10.88 19.89 1.24
C GLY A 635 11.32 20.81 0.10
N LEU A 636 12.08 20.27 -0.85
CA LEU A 636 12.52 20.93 -2.09
C LEU A 636 11.96 20.20 -3.32
N ASP A 637 11.92 20.87 -4.48
CA ASP A 637 11.53 20.21 -5.74
C ASP A 637 12.50 19.08 -6.14
N SER A 638 13.77 19.22 -5.73
CA SER A 638 14.80 18.20 -5.88
C SER A 638 14.50 16.91 -5.11
N ASP A 639 13.72 16.96 -4.02
CA ASP A 639 13.32 15.77 -3.25
C ASP A 639 12.33 14.87 -4.03
N TYR A 640 11.66 15.39 -5.07
CA TYR A 640 10.79 14.59 -5.97
C TYR A 640 11.52 14.08 -7.22
N SER A 641 12.82 14.39 -7.38
CA SER A 641 13.62 13.94 -8.52
C SER A 641 13.76 12.42 -8.51
N GLY A 642 13.58 11.79 -9.67
CA GLY A 642 13.57 10.32 -9.80
C GLY A 642 12.25 9.64 -9.42
N CYS A 643 11.40 10.27 -8.60
CA CYS A 643 10.14 9.71 -8.12
C CYS A 643 8.92 9.96 -9.05
N GLY A 644 9.15 10.55 -10.22
CA GLY A 644 8.10 11.18 -11.05
C GLY A 644 7.03 10.26 -11.65
N THR A 645 7.21 8.93 -11.59
CA THR A 645 6.21 7.92 -11.99
C THR A 645 5.43 7.33 -10.81
N THR A 646 5.81 7.64 -9.58
CA THR A 646 5.24 7.07 -8.35
C THR A 646 4.53 8.13 -7.54
N PHE A 647 5.21 9.25 -7.26
CA PHE A 647 4.70 10.34 -6.42
C PHE A 647 4.58 11.64 -7.21
N ASN A 648 3.37 12.20 -7.17
CA ASN A 648 3.08 13.57 -7.56
C ASN A 648 3.27 14.50 -6.35
N ARG A 649 3.52 15.78 -6.62
CA ARG A 649 3.46 16.87 -5.64
C ARG A 649 1.97 17.17 -5.37
N GLY A 650 1.37 16.41 -4.46
CA GLY A 650 -0.05 16.50 -4.11
C GLY A 650 -0.34 17.80 -3.39
N HIS A 651 -1.13 18.69 -4.00
CA HIS A 651 -1.53 19.96 -3.38
C HIS A 651 -2.41 19.68 -2.15
N ILE A 652 -2.13 20.35 -1.03
CA ILE A 652 -3.00 20.31 0.15
C ILE A 652 -4.11 21.35 0.01
N ASN A 653 -3.77 22.63 -0.21
CA ASN A 653 -4.70 23.62 -0.76
C ASN A 653 -4.58 23.66 -2.31
N PRO A 654 -5.53 23.12 -3.08
CA PRO A 654 -5.33 22.90 -4.51
C PRO A 654 -5.60 24.13 -5.38
N ASN A 655 -4.77 24.30 -6.41
CA ASN A 655 -4.95 25.26 -7.48
C ASN A 655 -6.37 25.27 -8.07
N SER A 656 -6.99 24.09 -8.26
CA SER A 656 -8.31 23.93 -8.89
C SER A 656 -9.43 24.66 -8.12
N ILE A 657 -9.39 24.66 -6.80
CA ILE A 657 -10.36 25.35 -5.95
C ILE A 657 -10.07 26.86 -5.93
N ASN A 658 -8.80 27.27 -6.07
CA ASN A 658 -8.35 28.65 -5.95
C ASN A 658 -8.16 29.39 -7.29
N ASN A 659 -8.52 28.78 -8.43
CA ASN A 659 -8.31 29.33 -9.78
C ASN A 659 -9.14 30.58 -10.14
N LYS A 660 -9.64 31.34 -9.17
CA LYS A 660 -10.38 32.61 -9.34
C LYS A 660 -9.75 33.81 -8.62
N ASP A 661 -8.71 33.59 -7.81
CA ASP A 661 -7.83 34.66 -7.28
C ASP A 661 -6.38 34.30 -7.69
N ALA A 662 -5.76 35.17 -8.49
CA ALA A 662 -4.42 34.92 -9.01
C ALA A 662 -3.34 34.86 -7.93
N ASP A 663 -3.44 35.65 -6.85
CA ASP A 663 -2.46 35.64 -5.76
C ASP A 663 -2.55 34.31 -4.99
N VAL A 664 -3.78 33.87 -4.72
CA VAL A 664 -4.02 32.62 -3.97
C VAL A 664 -3.61 31.42 -4.82
N GLN A 665 -3.97 31.42 -6.12
CA GLN A 665 -3.55 30.39 -7.07
C GLN A 665 -2.02 30.26 -7.13
N ASP A 666 -1.29 31.36 -7.31
CA ASP A 666 0.18 31.38 -7.35
C ASP A 666 0.80 30.86 -6.04
N GLY A 667 0.17 31.16 -4.89
CA GLY A 667 0.58 30.72 -3.57
C GLY A 667 0.43 29.21 -3.32
N THR A 668 -0.45 28.52 -4.08
CA THR A 668 -0.64 27.05 -3.93
C THR A 668 0.58 26.23 -4.38
N PHE A 669 1.49 26.80 -5.18
CA PHE A 669 2.66 26.09 -5.69
C PHE A 669 3.87 26.25 -4.76
N SER A 670 3.93 25.40 -3.73
CA SER A 670 5.11 25.28 -2.85
C SER A 670 5.11 23.96 -2.08
N MET A 671 6.29 23.57 -1.60
CA MET A 671 6.44 22.33 -0.80
C MET A 671 5.84 22.45 0.61
N ILE A 672 5.62 23.67 1.12
CA ILE A 672 4.81 23.88 2.34
C ILE A 672 3.30 23.81 2.10
N ASN A 673 2.88 23.50 0.87
CA ASN A 673 1.50 23.21 0.47
C ASN A 673 1.40 21.89 -0.31
N ALA A 674 2.42 21.02 -0.23
CA ALA A 674 2.42 19.75 -0.93
C ALA A 674 3.01 18.61 -0.10
N ALA A 675 2.51 17.40 -0.33
CA ALA A 675 3.06 16.16 0.21
C ALA A 675 3.19 15.10 -0.90
N PRO A 676 4.01 14.05 -0.73
CA PRO A 676 4.12 12.96 -1.69
C PRO A 676 2.78 12.23 -1.82
N GLN A 677 2.13 12.36 -2.97
CA GLN A 677 0.84 11.76 -3.25
C GLN A 677 0.96 10.78 -4.41
N VAL A 678 0.54 9.53 -4.22
CA VAL A 678 0.60 8.50 -5.25
C VAL A 678 -0.11 8.96 -6.53
N GLU A 679 0.48 8.70 -7.70
CA GLU A 679 0.04 9.33 -8.96
C GLU A 679 -1.45 9.06 -9.27
N ASP A 680 -1.90 7.81 -9.24
CA ASP A 680 -3.30 7.50 -9.57
C ASP A 680 -4.26 7.96 -8.47
N PHE A 681 -3.83 7.93 -7.21
CA PHE A 681 -4.63 8.49 -6.12
C PHE A 681 -4.86 9.99 -6.36
N ASN A 682 -3.81 10.76 -6.63
CA ASN A 682 -3.90 12.18 -6.93
C ASN A 682 -4.81 12.45 -8.16
N GLN A 683 -4.48 11.83 -9.30
CA GLN A 683 -5.08 12.19 -10.59
C GLN A 683 -6.47 11.58 -10.84
N CYS A 684 -6.73 10.36 -10.36
CA CYS A 684 -7.93 9.61 -10.74
C CYS A 684 -8.98 9.49 -9.63
N VAL A 685 -8.56 9.53 -8.36
CA VAL A 685 -9.41 9.32 -7.17
C VAL A 685 -9.66 10.63 -6.41
N TRP A 686 -8.60 11.39 -6.11
CA TRP A 686 -8.65 12.60 -5.28
C TRP A 686 -9.14 13.83 -6.07
N GLN A 687 -8.65 14.05 -7.29
CA GLN A 687 -8.99 15.22 -8.12
C GLN A 687 -10.52 15.43 -8.33
N PRO A 688 -11.35 14.39 -8.55
CA PRO A 688 -12.80 14.54 -8.60
C PRO A 688 -13.43 15.10 -7.32
N TYR A 689 -12.90 14.77 -6.14
CA TYR A 689 -13.37 15.35 -4.87
C TYR A 689 -12.99 16.84 -4.76
N GLU A 690 -11.78 17.23 -5.20
CA GLU A 690 -11.40 18.65 -5.25
C GLU A 690 -12.30 19.47 -6.17
N CYS A 691 -12.64 18.90 -7.33
CA CYS A 691 -13.59 19.47 -8.28
C CYS A 691 -14.99 19.63 -7.67
N ALA A 692 -15.48 18.63 -6.92
CA ALA A 692 -16.75 18.72 -6.20
C ALA A 692 -16.75 19.86 -5.17
N VAL A 693 -15.68 20.01 -4.39
CA VAL A 693 -15.54 21.13 -3.43
C VAL A 693 -15.54 22.48 -4.13
N GLY A 694 -14.86 22.61 -5.28
CA GLY A 694 -14.91 23.81 -6.12
C GLY A 694 -16.33 24.17 -6.56
N ARG A 695 -17.08 23.18 -7.09
CA ARG A 695 -18.50 23.34 -7.48
C ARG A 695 -19.39 23.68 -6.27
N LYS A 696 -19.12 23.11 -5.09
CA LYS A 696 -19.89 23.41 -3.87
C LYS A 696 -19.67 24.82 -3.35
N ALA A 697 -18.45 25.35 -3.46
CA ALA A 697 -18.17 26.74 -3.16
C ALA A 697 -18.86 27.70 -4.15
N ASP A 698 -18.92 27.36 -5.45
CA ASP A 698 -19.74 28.11 -6.43
C ASP A 698 -21.25 28.06 -6.10
N GLU A 699 -21.76 26.94 -5.56
CA GLU A 699 -23.15 26.79 -5.10
C GLU A 699 -23.44 27.64 -3.84
N VAL A 700 -22.56 27.58 -2.84
CA VAL A 700 -22.62 28.40 -1.61
C VAL A 700 -22.68 29.88 -1.97
N TYR A 701 -21.81 30.35 -2.86
CA TYR A 701 -21.81 31.74 -3.32
C TYR A 701 -23.14 32.14 -3.97
N LYS A 702 -23.66 31.31 -4.90
CA LYS A 702 -24.94 31.56 -5.59
C LYS A 702 -26.12 31.62 -4.62
N ASN A 703 -26.19 30.68 -3.68
CA ASN A 703 -27.28 30.61 -2.70
C ASN A 703 -27.24 31.83 -1.76
N ALA A 704 -26.06 32.22 -1.30
CA ALA A 704 -25.88 33.41 -0.48
C ALA A 704 -26.27 34.70 -1.21
N VAL A 705 -25.79 34.91 -2.45
CA VAL A 705 -26.18 36.06 -3.27
C VAL A 705 -27.69 36.10 -3.54
N ARG A 706 -28.31 34.95 -3.88
CA ARG A 706 -29.75 34.85 -4.12
C ARG A 706 -30.58 35.21 -2.88
N SER A 707 -30.11 34.84 -1.69
CA SER A 707 -30.78 35.13 -0.42
C SER A 707 -30.41 36.48 0.21
N GLY A 708 -29.57 37.30 -0.47
CA GLY A 708 -29.10 38.59 0.05
C GLY A 708 -28.10 38.49 1.21
N SER A 709 -27.51 37.31 1.43
CA SER A 709 -26.57 37.04 2.51
C SER A 709 -25.12 37.39 2.16
N ASN A 710 -24.35 37.71 3.20
CA ASN A 710 -22.89 37.82 3.13
C ASN A 710 -22.16 36.50 3.39
N SER A 711 -22.87 35.41 3.76
CA SER A 711 -22.30 34.09 4.04
C SER A 711 -21.96 33.34 2.75
N LYS A 712 -20.98 33.86 2.02
CA LYS A 712 -20.54 33.40 0.68
C LYS A 712 -19.30 32.49 0.71
N THR A 713 -18.80 32.20 1.90
CA THR A 713 -17.49 31.57 2.13
C THR A 713 -17.66 30.13 2.60
N LEU A 714 -17.02 29.20 1.90
CA LEU A 714 -16.85 27.82 2.35
C LEU A 714 -15.46 27.70 2.99
N TYR A 715 -15.40 27.28 4.25
CA TYR A 715 -14.14 27.05 4.95
C TYR A 715 -13.69 25.62 4.69
N VAL A 716 -12.45 25.47 4.25
CA VAL A 716 -11.87 24.18 3.86
C VAL A 716 -10.55 23.99 4.59
N ILE A 717 -10.43 22.89 5.32
CA ILE A 717 -9.16 22.43 5.89
C ILE A 717 -8.79 21.13 5.19
N THR A 718 -7.62 21.08 4.58
CA THR A 718 -7.07 19.87 3.95
C THR A 718 -5.79 19.50 4.67
N GLY A 719 -5.48 18.22 4.82
CA GLY A 719 -4.25 17.82 5.47
C GLY A 719 -3.83 16.40 5.17
N THR A 720 -2.84 15.96 5.94
CA THR A 720 -2.27 14.62 5.87
C THR A 720 -2.45 13.89 7.21
N LYS A 721 -2.43 12.56 7.20
CA LYS A 721 -2.32 11.73 8.41
C LYS A 721 -1.21 10.69 8.18
N LEU A 722 -0.29 10.59 9.12
CA LEU A 722 0.76 9.57 9.10
C LEU A 722 0.18 8.18 9.41
N GLY A 723 0.88 7.13 8.98
CA GLY A 723 0.58 5.75 9.36
C GLY A 723 1.15 5.39 10.73
N ARG A 724 1.03 4.11 11.11
CA ARG A 724 1.71 3.55 12.30
C ARG A 724 3.22 3.67 12.22
N GLN A 725 3.75 3.59 11.00
CA GLN A 725 5.14 3.87 10.66
C GLN A 725 5.20 5.03 9.65
N THR A 726 6.36 5.68 9.55
CA THR A 726 6.59 6.81 8.64
C THR A 726 7.68 6.46 7.63
N THR A 727 7.31 6.37 6.37
CA THR A 727 8.23 6.15 5.24
C THR A 727 8.71 7.49 4.68
N TRP A 728 9.89 7.52 4.06
CA TRP A 728 10.58 8.77 3.72
C TRP A 728 11.04 8.81 2.26
N MET A 729 10.40 9.64 1.44
CA MET A 729 10.83 9.93 0.08
C MET A 729 12.24 10.55 0.10
N ASN A 730 13.17 9.90 -0.61
CA ASN A 730 14.60 10.24 -0.64
C ASN A 730 15.24 10.44 0.76
N GLY A 731 14.72 9.74 1.79
CA GLY A 731 15.18 9.87 3.18
C GLY A 731 14.93 11.25 3.81
N ARG A 732 14.09 12.11 3.19
CA ARG A 732 13.94 13.52 3.59
C ARG A 732 12.50 13.99 3.80
N VAL A 733 11.55 13.56 2.98
CA VAL A 733 10.17 14.04 3.04
C VAL A 733 9.27 12.87 3.40
N ALA A 734 8.50 13.00 4.48
CA ALA A 734 7.61 11.92 4.91
C ALA A 734 6.51 11.68 3.86
N ILE A 735 6.22 10.40 3.60
CA ILE A 735 5.10 10.00 2.76
C ILE A 735 3.91 9.77 3.70
N PRO A 736 2.83 10.55 3.60
CA PRO A 736 1.66 10.37 4.46
C PRO A 736 0.87 9.13 4.05
N ALA A 737 0.28 8.43 5.01
CA ALA A 737 -0.56 7.26 4.75
C ALA A 737 -1.95 7.66 4.23
N TYR A 738 -2.45 8.85 4.59
CA TYR A 738 -3.75 9.37 4.16
C TYR A 738 -3.67 10.86 3.79
N PHE A 739 -4.46 11.24 2.78
CA PHE A 739 -4.87 12.63 2.55
C PHE A 739 -6.32 12.78 2.99
N TRP A 740 -6.66 13.94 3.57
CA TRP A 740 -7.99 14.21 4.08
C TRP A 740 -8.40 15.68 3.87
N LYS A 741 -9.72 15.92 3.81
CA LYS A 741 -10.30 17.25 3.63
C LYS A 741 -11.60 17.37 4.42
N ALA A 742 -11.74 18.44 5.18
CA ALA A 742 -12.93 18.79 5.94
C ALA A 742 -13.47 20.15 5.49
N LEU A 743 -14.79 20.25 5.44
CA LEU A 743 -15.53 21.43 5.02
C LEU A 743 -16.41 21.92 6.17
N CYS A 744 -16.49 23.23 6.34
CA CYS A 744 -17.50 23.90 7.15
C CYS A 744 -18.12 25.06 6.38
N TYR A 745 -19.45 25.07 6.31
CA TYR A 745 -20.21 26.24 5.91
C TYR A 745 -21.01 26.75 7.12
N PRO A 746 -20.79 27.99 7.60
CA PRO A 746 -21.43 28.49 8.81
C PRO A 746 -22.91 28.89 8.62
N GLY A 747 -23.40 28.97 7.38
CA GLY A 747 -24.78 29.39 7.10
C GLY A 747 -25.05 30.88 7.37
N ASP A 748 -26.34 31.23 7.31
CA ASP A 748 -26.94 32.50 7.74
C ASP A 748 -28.44 32.26 7.97
N GLU A 749 -28.81 32.12 9.24
CA GLU A 749 -30.18 31.81 9.66
C GLU A 749 -31.20 32.87 9.17
N ASN A 750 -30.81 34.15 9.13
CA ASN A 750 -31.69 35.24 8.68
C ASN A 750 -32.01 35.13 7.18
N ALA A 751 -31.10 34.52 6.41
CA ALA A 751 -31.25 34.27 4.98
C ALA A 751 -31.78 32.85 4.66
N GLY A 752 -32.11 32.05 5.68
CA GLY A 752 -32.55 30.67 5.54
C GLY A 752 -31.47 29.69 5.07
N LEU A 753 -30.18 30.07 5.18
CA LEU A 753 -29.04 29.27 4.76
C LEU A 753 -28.55 28.45 5.96
N ARG A 754 -28.73 27.12 5.91
CA ARG A 754 -28.33 26.24 7.01
C ARG A 754 -26.82 26.00 7.03
N PRO A 755 -26.21 25.84 8.22
CA PRO A 755 -24.84 25.38 8.33
C PRO A 755 -24.74 23.90 7.90
N PHE A 756 -23.62 23.53 7.28
CA PHE A 756 -23.31 22.14 6.98
C PHE A 756 -21.82 21.85 7.16
N GLY A 757 -21.50 20.59 7.44
CA GLY A 757 -20.14 20.10 7.58
C GLY A 757 -19.99 18.70 6.98
N VAL A 758 -18.80 18.38 6.46
CA VAL A 758 -18.47 17.04 5.98
C VAL A 758 -16.95 16.86 6.02
N GLY A 759 -16.50 15.65 6.34
CA GLY A 759 -15.09 15.27 6.23
C GLY A 759 -14.91 14.05 5.35
N PHE A 760 -13.80 13.99 4.62
CA PHE A 760 -13.47 12.85 3.78
C PHE A 760 -11.97 12.59 3.70
N TYR A 761 -11.59 11.33 3.52
CA TYR A 761 -10.20 10.89 3.40
C TYR A 761 -10.04 9.75 2.39
N GLY A 762 -8.80 9.53 1.96
CA GLY A 762 -8.41 8.36 1.19
C GLY A 762 -6.98 7.93 1.53
N PRO A 763 -6.69 6.61 1.55
CA PRO A 763 -5.33 6.13 1.72
C PRO A 763 -4.49 6.46 0.48
N ASN A 764 -3.25 6.84 0.72
CA ASN A 764 -2.29 7.31 -0.27
C ASN A 764 -1.61 6.13 -0.99
N ILE A 765 -2.41 5.31 -1.67
CA ILE A 765 -2.01 4.11 -2.38
C ILE A 765 -2.70 4.04 -3.74
N ASP A 766 -2.15 3.26 -4.68
CA ASP A 766 -2.80 3.00 -5.95
C ASP A 766 -4.14 2.28 -5.75
N CYS A 767 -5.10 2.55 -6.65
CA CYS A 767 -6.45 1.98 -6.63
C CYS A 767 -7.22 2.16 -5.30
N SER A 768 -6.91 3.21 -4.52
CA SER A 768 -7.61 3.50 -3.27
C SER A 768 -9.07 3.93 -3.44
N LYS A 769 -9.86 3.76 -2.37
CA LYS A 769 -11.23 4.24 -2.24
C LYS A 769 -11.27 5.41 -1.25
N MET A 770 -12.07 6.42 -1.58
CA MET A 770 -12.40 7.53 -0.68
C MET A 770 -13.49 7.12 0.31
N THR A 771 -13.44 7.68 1.52
CA THR A 771 -14.47 7.57 2.55
C THR A 771 -14.92 8.98 2.90
N SER A 772 -16.22 9.28 2.78
CA SER A 772 -16.83 10.49 3.32
C SER A 772 -17.71 10.15 4.53
N LEU A 773 -17.67 11.05 5.52
CA LEU A 773 -18.34 10.91 6.81
C LEU A 773 -18.95 12.25 7.24
N PRO A 774 -20.00 12.23 8.09
CA PRO A 774 -20.35 13.36 8.93
C PRO A 774 -19.12 13.96 9.63
N LEU A 775 -19.12 15.27 9.86
CA LEU A 775 -17.93 15.99 10.31
C LEU A 775 -17.41 15.50 11.68
N ASP A 776 -18.32 15.15 12.60
CA ASP A 776 -18.01 14.60 13.92
C ASP A 776 -17.44 13.18 13.85
N GLU A 777 -18.01 12.29 13.03
CA GLU A 777 -17.46 10.96 12.76
C GLU A 777 -16.07 11.05 12.10
N PHE A 778 -15.88 12.01 11.20
CA PHE A 778 -14.60 12.29 10.57
C PHE A 778 -13.55 12.81 11.56
N GLU A 779 -13.92 13.73 12.46
CA GLU A 779 -13.01 14.25 13.49
C GLU A 779 -12.61 13.14 14.47
N ALA A 780 -13.55 12.26 14.84
CA ALA A 780 -13.25 11.06 15.64
C ALA A 780 -12.26 10.13 14.93
N TRP A 781 -12.37 9.92 13.60
CA TRP A 781 -11.37 9.20 12.82
C TRP A 781 -10.02 9.95 12.76
N LEU A 782 -10.03 11.26 12.57
CA LEU A 782 -8.80 12.05 12.40
C LEU A 782 -7.95 12.08 13.67
N TYR A 783 -8.61 12.21 14.83
CA TYR A 783 -7.99 12.36 16.15
C TYR A 783 -8.00 11.08 17.00
N ASP A 784 -8.22 9.91 16.38
CA ASP A 784 -8.20 8.59 17.04
C ASP A 784 -9.14 8.52 18.28
N GLY A 785 -10.32 9.12 18.17
CA GLY A 785 -11.34 9.19 19.21
C GLY A 785 -11.14 10.28 20.28
N ALA A 786 -10.09 11.11 20.17
CA ALA A 786 -9.88 12.21 21.10
C ALA A 786 -10.83 13.39 20.84
N ASP A 787 -11.26 14.06 21.92
CA ASP A 787 -12.09 15.27 21.89
C ASP A 787 -11.30 16.46 21.32
N ALA A 788 -11.43 16.65 20.01
CA ALA A 788 -10.75 17.67 19.22
C ALA A 788 -11.53 17.97 17.93
N HIS A 789 -11.65 19.26 17.62
CA HIS A 789 -12.38 19.76 16.45
C HIS A 789 -11.46 20.53 15.50
N LEU A 790 -11.75 20.44 14.20
CA LEU A 790 -11.13 21.21 13.12
C LEU A 790 -11.68 22.62 12.99
N PHE A 791 -12.93 22.83 13.41
CA PHE A 791 -13.60 24.14 13.38
C PHE A 791 -14.02 24.61 14.79
N PRO A 792 -13.10 24.64 15.78
CA PRO A 792 -13.43 24.93 17.17
C PRO A 792 -14.04 26.32 17.32
N GLY A 793 -14.97 26.48 18.27
CA GLY A 793 -15.64 27.76 18.52
C GLY A 793 -16.65 28.19 17.44
N SER A 794 -16.86 27.39 16.39
CA SER A 794 -17.84 27.64 15.34
C SER A 794 -19.11 26.79 15.46
N VAL A 795 -20.12 27.08 14.64
CA VAL A 795 -21.33 26.24 14.52
C VAL A 795 -21.00 24.81 14.07
N CYS A 796 -19.94 24.60 13.28
CA CYS A 796 -19.49 23.30 12.80
C CYS A 796 -18.74 22.46 13.86
N ALA A 797 -18.48 23.00 15.06
CA ALA A 797 -18.04 22.18 16.20
C ALA A 797 -19.22 21.48 16.91
N GLY A 798 -20.46 21.82 16.54
CA GLY A 798 -21.67 21.13 16.97
C GLY A 798 -22.32 20.35 15.82
N PRO A 799 -23.45 19.65 16.08
CA PRO A 799 -24.18 18.94 15.05
C PRO A 799 -24.71 19.91 13.98
N VAL A 800 -24.34 19.66 12.73
CA VAL A 800 -24.72 20.41 11.52
C VAL A 800 -25.22 19.45 10.43
N ASP A 801 -25.91 19.97 9.41
CA ASP A 801 -26.34 19.13 8.27
C ASP A 801 -25.10 18.50 7.59
N ASN A 802 -25.19 17.23 7.18
CA ASN A 802 -24.13 16.58 6.40
C ASN A 802 -24.25 16.92 4.90
N TRP A 803 -23.16 16.80 4.13
CA TRP A 803 -23.27 16.75 2.66
C TRP A 803 -23.66 15.35 2.18
N ASP A 804 -24.93 15.01 2.39
CA ASP A 804 -25.50 13.74 1.95
C ASP A 804 -25.33 13.51 0.45
N GLY A 805 -24.86 12.32 0.09
CA GLY A 805 -24.66 11.93 -1.30
C GLY A 805 -23.38 12.44 -1.98
N LEU A 806 -22.43 13.04 -1.24
CA LEU A 806 -21.14 13.51 -1.77
C LEU A 806 -20.49 12.50 -2.74
N ASP A 807 -20.28 11.25 -2.32
CA ASP A 807 -19.64 10.23 -3.16
C ASP A 807 -20.41 9.93 -4.46
N ALA A 808 -21.74 10.01 -4.42
CA ALA A 808 -22.58 9.81 -5.61
C ALA A 808 -22.46 11.01 -6.56
N HIS A 809 -22.45 12.23 -6.02
CA HIS A 809 -22.21 13.43 -6.81
C HIS A 809 -20.81 13.44 -7.43
N VAL A 810 -19.78 13.04 -6.67
CA VAL A 810 -18.41 12.90 -7.21
C VAL A 810 -18.37 11.88 -8.34
N ALA A 811 -19.00 10.71 -8.17
CA ALA A 811 -19.08 9.69 -9.22
C ALA A 811 -19.78 10.19 -10.50
N GLU A 812 -20.82 11.01 -10.37
CA GLU A 812 -21.52 11.66 -11.49
C GLU A 812 -20.60 12.65 -12.24
N ILE A 813 -19.87 13.52 -11.52
CA ILE A 813 -19.08 14.59 -12.13
C ILE A 813 -17.64 14.19 -12.50
N ALA A 814 -17.15 13.02 -12.06
CA ALA A 814 -15.75 12.64 -12.19
C ALA A 814 -15.21 12.68 -13.63
N HIS A 815 -16.04 12.31 -14.61
CA HIS A 815 -15.69 12.43 -16.02
C HIS A 815 -15.48 13.89 -16.44
N ASP A 816 -16.43 14.77 -16.11
CA ASP A 816 -16.37 16.20 -16.44
C ASP A 816 -15.18 16.91 -15.80
N CYS A 817 -14.85 16.53 -14.56
CA CYS A 817 -13.74 17.11 -13.80
C CYS A 817 -12.36 16.80 -14.38
N ARG A 818 -12.22 15.74 -15.17
CA ARG A 818 -10.96 15.37 -15.84
C ARG A 818 -10.84 16.06 -17.20
N ASN A 819 -9.61 16.38 -17.59
CA ASN A 819 -9.28 16.75 -18.98
C ASN A 819 -9.22 15.50 -19.87
N GLU A 820 -9.15 15.68 -21.20
CA GLU A 820 -9.22 14.55 -22.15
C GLU A 820 -8.15 13.48 -21.92
N SER A 821 -6.90 13.87 -21.60
CA SER A 821 -5.82 12.91 -21.34
C SER A 821 -6.01 12.13 -20.03
N LEU A 822 -6.51 12.79 -18.97
CA LEU A 822 -6.83 12.12 -17.70
C LEU A 822 -8.10 11.28 -17.77
N ARG A 823 -9.09 11.63 -18.60
CA ARG A 823 -10.24 10.75 -18.90
C ARG A 823 -9.73 9.42 -19.44
N HIS A 824 -9.00 9.48 -20.56
CA HIS A 824 -8.42 8.27 -21.16
C HIS A 824 -7.53 7.49 -20.18
N LYS A 825 -6.61 8.13 -19.43
CA LYS A 825 -5.74 7.45 -18.45
C LYS A 825 -6.52 6.79 -17.30
N CYS A 826 -7.46 7.50 -16.69
CA CYS A 826 -8.17 7.05 -15.49
C CYS A 826 -9.36 6.10 -15.77
N ASP A 827 -9.79 6.05 -17.04
CA ASP A 827 -10.83 5.14 -17.51
C ASP A 827 -10.21 3.89 -18.17
N SER A 828 -9.10 3.99 -18.92
CA SER A 828 -8.38 2.82 -19.44
C SER A 828 -7.79 1.95 -18.33
N LYS A 829 -7.31 2.56 -17.22
CA LYS A 829 -6.86 1.81 -16.04
C LYS A 829 -7.97 1.00 -15.34
N ARG A 830 -9.23 1.14 -15.73
CA ARG A 830 -10.36 0.31 -15.28
C ARG A 830 -10.81 -0.76 -16.30
N ASP A 831 -10.42 -0.64 -17.56
CA ASP A 831 -10.76 -1.59 -18.64
C ASP A 831 -9.54 -1.87 -19.54
N LYS A 832 -8.70 -2.82 -19.08
CA LYS A 832 -7.56 -3.46 -19.76
C LYS A 832 -6.29 -2.59 -19.99
N ASP A 833 -5.15 -3.27 -19.95
CA ASP A 833 -3.77 -2.78 -20.14
C ASP A 833 -3.21 -1.78 -19.08
N CYS A 834 -2.87 -2.30 -17.90
CA CYS A 834 -1.69 -1.83 -17.16
C CYS A 834 -0.45 -2.66 -17.56
N ARG A 835 0.08 -2.42 -18.77
CA ARG A 835 1.37 -2.96 -19.20
C ARG A 835 2.51 -2.04 -18.77
N THR A 836 3.37 -2.51 -17.88
CA THR A 836 4.78 -2.13 -17.82
C THR A 836 5.62 -3.35 -17.48
N SER A 837 6.78 -3.45 -18.13
CA SER A 837 7.68 -4.61 -18.08
C SER A 837 8.80 -4.45 -17.06
N GLY A 838 9.18 -5.56 -16.43
CA GLY A 838 10.58 -5.93 -16.13
C GLY A 838 11.26 -5.18 -15.00
#